data_AF-A0A8H4BGJ1-F1
#
_entry.id   AF-A0A8H4BGJ1-F1
#
_cell.length_a   1.000
_cell.length_b   1.000
_cell.length_c   1.000
_cell.angle_alpha   90.00
_cell.angle_beta   90.00
_cell.angle_gamma   90.00
#
_symmetry.space_group_name_H-M   'P 1'
#
loop_
_entity.id
_entity.type
_entity.pdbx_description
1 polymer ?
#
loop_
_entity_poly.entity_id
_entity_poly.type
_entity_poly.pdbx_seq_one_letter_code
_entity_poly.pdbx_strand_id
1 'polypeptide(L)'
;MAFVDRVNDFVAHSRVGKFFQLDGSGARRERKGTRFMTEIRAGLTTFFAMAYIISVNASIISDSGGTCVCAPTETDPTCDLNDDYMACVYQVKLDMIMGTTIIAMISSFLIGVCANLPIGMAPGMGLNAYFTYTVVGYHGSGKVSYETALAAVFIEGIIFLVLSIFGIRQWLARIIPMSIKIAMGCGIGLYLCFIGLQSSAGIGLVRLDLSTLVTLGACPTEALSADGVCQWGRMTNGTTYMGMLGLVIMAILLLYRVRGAILISIVFIAITSWPRNNAVTYFPYTTQGDLMFNFFKNVVSLHKMDHVLGKFDFNLSGKDIWIALITFLYVDIMDTTGTMYSMANYGGFTDKAGDFEHSTYAFMTDAASISIGACFGSSPCTAFVESGAGIAEGGRTGITAIATAFGFFVSIFFSPIFASFPPWSTGPALIVVGSMMLSGVRNINWDYPGDAIPAFITLTVMPFTYSIAYGVIGGIFAYIIINGFVYLVDKLSRGYIRPDYSQREDWWTAALSRPFLPTWVRFLVAKSRGEPFDWNQDEYEFEDDEPQDVIHQDDQHEKRTASQDRIVDNISAHSLNETTSVSYNEKTCKLLTVISVAGTLNFIQITSFVLRPFSERLMVKINSKLVGTVWKVMQYVFERRKKAHITFSGDKIPHKENALILANHQAWTDIYLIHSVANRRDMLYNCKYFVKDSIKYLPFFGWGMWLAGFIYVRRNWTQDQKKIQATFSTMKRLETPAWIINYVEGSRITPKKLLEAQNFSRVRGYPVMDNVLLPRTKGFVSCVNEFRGSHIKYVYDLTIAYRQTTNLKGINQAPSMVRAHVHSLWPEYEFHVNVRRYAIADLPEDENELGDWLRARWAEKDSILTTLKKCWIGGLDEKIMWKETSW
;
A
#
# COMPACT_ATOMS: atom_id res chain seq x y z
N MET A 1 -37.55 -9.42 -18.62
CA MET A 1 -36.49 -9.36 -17.60
C MET A 1 -36.62 -10.58 -16.69
N ALA A 2 -35.53 -11.32 -16.48
CA ALA A 2 -35.56 -12.50 -15.62
C ALA A 2 -35.92 -12.09 -14.18
N PHE A 3 -36.49 -13.00 -13.38
CA PHE A 3 -36.81 -12.74 -11.96
C PHE A 3 -35.61 -12.18 -11.19
N VAL A 4 -34.41 -12.69 -11.49
CA VAL A 4 -33.13 -12.25 -10.92
C VAL A 4 -32.87 -10.76 -11.17
N ASP A 5 -33.09 -10.28 -12.40
CA ASP A 5 -32.85 -8.87 -12.75
C ASP A 5 -33.83 -7.95 -12.02
N ARG A 6 -35.10 -8.33 -11.91
CA ARG A 6 -36.10 -7.56 -11.16
C ARG A 6 -35.74 -7.42 -9.68
N VAL A 7 -35.21 -8.46 -9.04
CA VAL A 7 -34.78 -8.37 -7.63
C VAL A 7 -33.52 -7.52 -7.50
N ASN A 8 -32.56 -7.66 -8.42
CA ASN A 8 -31.36 -6.82 -8.44
C ASN A 8 -31.73 -5.33 -8.56
N ASP A 9 -32.58 -4.99 -9.52
CA ASP A 9 -33.00 -3.60 -9.73
C ASP A 9 -33.80 -3.06 -8.55
N PHE A 10 -34.72 -3.86 -8.00
CA PHE A 10 -35.51 -3.48 -6.83
C PHE A 10 -34.62 -3.17 -5.61
N VAL A 11 -33.63 -4.02 -5.34
CA VAL A 11 -32.71 -3.82 -4.21
C VAL A 11 -31.75 -2.66 -4.48
N ALA A 12 -31.25 -2.49 -5.71
CA ALA A 12 -30.38 -1.38 -6.08
C ALA A 12 -31.04 -0.02 -5.78
N HIS A 13 -32.30 0.18 -6.19
CA HIS A 13 -33.03 1.42 -5.97
C HIS A 13 -33.48 1.65 -4.51
N SER A 14 -33.33 0.65 -3.65
CA SER A 14 -33.72 0.73 -2.24
C SER A 14 -32.69 1.47 -1.38
N ARG A 15 -33.04 1.72 -0.11
CA ARG A 15 -32.08 2.25 0.88
C ARG A 15 -30.90 1.30 1.11
N VAL A 16 -31.12 -0.01 0.99
CA VAL A 16 -30.08 -1.03 1.13
C VAL A 16 -29.07 -0.89 -0.01
N GLY A 17 -29.54 -0.78 -1.26
CA GLY A 17 -28.66 -0.57 -2.41
C GLY A 17 -27.82 0.70 -2.30
N LYS A 18 -28.42 1.80 -1.79
CA LYS A 18 -27.67 3.04 -1.54
C LYS A 18 -26.63 2.92 -0.44
N PHE A 19 -26.92 2.19 0.64
CA PHE A 19 -26.00 1.97 1.75
C PHE A 19 -24.79 1.13 1.34
N PHE A 20 -25.03 0.02 0.65
CA PHE A 20 -23.98 -0.90 0.18
C PHE A 20 -23.34 -0.47 -1.14
N GLN A 21 -23.78 0.64 -1.72
CA GLN A 21 -23.23 1.23 -2.94
C GLN A 21 -23.37 0.31 -4.17
N LEU A 22 -24.53 -0.36 -4.31
CA LEU A 22 -24.82 -1.27 -5.42
C LEU A 22 -24.95 -0.54 -6.76
N ASP A 23 -24.62 -1.24 -7.86
CA ASP A 23 -24.83 -0.79 -9.24
C ASP A 23 -26.31 -0.48 -9.49
N GLY A 24 -26.60 0.68 -10.09
CA GLY A 24 -27.93 1.26 -10.29
C GLY A 24 -28.57 1.91 -9.04
N SER A 25 -27.87 2.08 -7.92
CA SER A 25 -28.46 2.63 -6.69
C SER A 25 -28.53 4.16 -6.64
N GLY A 26 -27.75 4.85 -7.49
CA GLY A 26 -27.56 6.29 -7.42
C GLY A 26 -26.80 6.73 -6.16
N ALA A 27 -26.07 5.81 -5.52
CA ALA A 27 -25.14 6.14 -4.45
C ALA A 27 -23.94 6.92 -5.00
N ARG A 28 -23.39 7.81 -4.18
CA ARG A 28 -22.24 8.66 -4.58
C ARG A 28 -21.00 7.86 -5.01
N ARG A 29 -20.83 6.63 -4.53
CA ARG A 29 -19.71 5.71 -4.81
C ARG A 29 -20.19 4.35 -5.29
N GLU A 30 -21.19 4.38 -6.15
CA GLU A 30 -21.73 3.19 -6.77
C GLU A 30 -20.61 2.31 -7.38
N ARG A 31 -20.53 1.06 -6.92
CA ARG A 31 -19.56 0.08 -7.40
C ARG A 31 -20.13 -0.58 -8.65
N LYS A 32 -19.61 -0.24 -9.82
CA LYS A 32 -20.06 -0.81 -11.10
C LYS A 32 -19.98 -2.34 -11.10
N GLY A 33 -20.99 -3.00 -11.66
CA GLY A 33 -21.04 -4.46 -11.75
C GLY A 33 -21.48 -5.17 -10.46
N THR A 34 -21.76 -4.46 -9.38
CA THR A 34 -22.22 -5.06 -8.11
C THR A 34 -23.73 -5.27 -8.11
N ARG A 35 -24.16 -6.53 -8.07
CA ARG A 35 -25.58 -6.92 -8.09
C ARG A 35 -25.92 -7.73 -6.85
N PHE A 36 -27.10 -7.51 -6.27
CA PHE A 36 -27.54 -8.18 -5.05
C PHE A 36 -27.42 -9.70 -5.10
N MET A 37 -27.91 -10.35 -6.16
CA MET A 37 -27.83 -11.81 -6.30
C MET A 37 -26.39 -12.33 -6.49
N THR A 38 -25.52 -11.54 -7.10
CA THR A 38 -24.10 -11.86 -7.21
C THR A 38 -23.43 -11.82 -5.84
N GLU A 39 -23.75 -10.82 -5.02
CA GLU A 39 -23.24 -10.70 -3.64
C GLU A 39 -23.71 -11.85 -2.74
N ILE A 40 -24.99 -12.25 -2.83
CA ILE A 40 -25.50 -13.41 -2.08
C ILE A 40 -24.76 -14.69 -2.50
N ARG A 41 -24.58 -14.91 -3.81
CA ARG A 41 -23.85 -16.07 -4.33
C ARG A 41 -22.39 -16.05 -3.87
N ALA A 42 -21.73 -14.90 -3.95
CA ALA A 42 -20.36 -14.72 -3.48
C ALA A 42 -20.24 -15.02 -1.99
N GLY A 43 -21.18 -14.54 -1.17
CA GLY A 43 -21.17 -14.76 0.27
C GLY A 43 -21.39 -16.22 0.66
N LEU A 44 -22.24 -16.94 -0.08
CA LEU A 44 -22.38 -18.39 0.06
C LEU A 44 -21.10 -19.13 -0.34
N THR A 45 -20.43 -18.71 -1.41
CA THR A 45 -19.13 -19.28 -1.80
C THR A 45 -18.08 -19.06 -0.70
N THR A 46 -17.99 -17.85 -0.15
CA THR A 46 -17.10 -17.54 0.99
C THR A 46 -17.44 -18.41 2.20
N PHE A 47 -18.72 -18.54 2.56
CA PHE A 47 -19.14 -19.40 3.66
C PHE A 47 -18.69 -20.85 3.45
N PHE A 48 -18.95 -21.45 2.29
CA PHE A 48 -18.53 -22.82 2.04
C PHE A 48 -17.02 -23.01 1.99
N ALA A 49 -16.27 -21.96 1.63
CA ALA A 49 -14.81 -21.96 1.71
C ALA A 49 -14.30 -21.85 3.14
N MET A 50 -15.02 -21.15 4.03
CA MET A 50 -14.66 -20.94 5.44
C MET A 50 -15.24 -21.99 6.40
N ALA A 51 -16.29 -22.72 6.04
CA ALA A 51 -17.10 -23.54 6.96
C ALA A 51 -16.29 -24.59 7.75
N TYR A 52 -15.13 -25.01 7.23
CA TYR A 52 -14.24 -25.93 7.92
C TYR A 52 -13.70 -25.37 9.24
N ILE A 53 -13.67 -24.04 9.42
CA ILE A 53 -13.20 -23.38 10.65
C ILE A 53 -13.98 -23.82 11.89
N ILE A 54 -15.27 -24.15 11.72
CA ILE A 54 -16.16 -24.59 12.80
C ILE A 54 -15.56 -25.81 13.51
N SER A 55 -15.08 -26.79 12.74
CA SER A 55 -14.50 -28.03 13.27
C SER A 55 -13.02 -27.87 13.61
N VAL A 56 -12.26 -27.12 12.80
CA VAL A 56 -10.81 -26.96 13.00
C VAL A 56 -10.50 -26.14 14.25
N ASN A 57 -11.15 -24.99 14.43
CA ASN A 57 -10.91 -24.16 15.61
C ASN A 57 -11.25 -24.93 16.89
N ALA A 58 -12.39 -25.62 16.89
CA ALA A 58 -12.81 -26.42 18.02
C ALA A 58 -11.82 -27.54 18.35
N SER A 59 -11.25 -28.20 17.33
CA SER A 59 -10.25 -29.26 17.54
C SER A 59 -8.94 -28.71 18.07
N ILE A 60 -8.48 -27.56 17.56
CA ILE A 60 -7.23 -26.93 18.04
C ILE A 60 -7.42 -26.41 19.47
N ILE A 61 -8.46 -25.62 19.75
CA ILE A 61 -8.64 -25.04 21.10
C ILE A 61 -8.92 -26.11 22.15
N SER A 62 -9.63 -27.21 21.80
CA SER A 62 -9.84 -28.31 22.77
C SER A 62 -8.54 -28.97 23.21
N ASP A 63 -7.50 -28.99 22.37
CA ASP A 63 -6.17 -29.53 22.74
C ASP A 63 -5.51 -28.74 23.87
N SER A 64 -5.97 -27.52 24.18
CA SER A 64 -5.49 -26.77 25.34
C SER A 64 -6.00 -27.34 26.67
N GLY A 65 -7.01 -28.22 26.64
CA GLY A 65 -7.76 -28.67 27.80
C GLY A 65 -8.94 -27.74 28.17
N GLY A 66 -8.99 -26.51 27.63
CA GLY A 66 -10.03 -25.55 27.96
C GLY A 66 -10.09 -25.27 29.47
N THR A 67 -11.29 -25.35 30.06
CA THR A 67 -11.49 -25.21 31.51
C THR A 67 -11.40 -26.54 32.27
N CYS A 68 -11.05 -27.63 31.59
CA CYS A 68 -10.87 -28.93 32.22
C CYS A 68 -9.54 -28.96 32.98
N VAL A 69 -9.56 -29.50 34.19
CA VAL A 69 -8.35 -29.58 35.03
C VAL A 69 -7.73 -30.97 34.87
N CYS A 70 -6.54 -31.02 34.27
CA CYS A 70 -5.72 -32.23 34.25
C CYS A 70 -5.03 -32.40 35.61
N ALA A 71 -5.21 -33.56 36.25
CA ALA A 71 -4.45 -33.97 37.43
C ALA A 71 -3.36 -34.96 36.98
N PRO A 72 -2.16 -34.48 36.60
CA PRO A 72 -1.14 -35.33 35.99
C PRO A 72 -0.66 -36.38 36.98
N THR A 73 -0.46 -37.61 36.48
CA THR A 73 0.13 -38.72 37.23
C THR A 73 1.47 -39.12 36.60
N GLU A 74 2.35 -39.80 37.34
CA GLU A 74 3.65 -40.26 36.78
C GLU A 74 3.48 -41.16 35.53
N THR A 75 2.35 -41.87 35.45
CA THR A 75 2.00 -42.77 34.33
C THR A 75 1.26 -42.07 33.19
N ASP A 76 0.62 -40.93 33.46
CA ASP A 76 -0.15 -40.14 32.50
C ASP A 76 0.03 -38.65 32.80
N PRO A 77 1.16 -38.06 32.35
CA PRO A 77 1.48 -36.66 32.62
C PRO A 77 0.61 -35.68 31.82
N THR A 78 -0.07 -36.16 30.76
CA THR A 78 -0.91 -35.34 29.87
C THR A 78 -2.39 -35.65 30.00
N CYS A 79 -2.81 -36.54 30.89
CA CYS A 79 -4.21 -36.96 31.08
C CYS A 79 -4.87 -37.58 29.82
N ASP A 80 -4.08 -38.12 28.88
CA ASP A 80 -4.59 -38.71 27.63
C ASP A 80 -5.30 -40.06 27.87
N LEU A 81 -5.00 -40.74 28.99
CA LEU A 81 -5.60 -42.03 29.37
C LEU A 81 -6.77 -41.87 30.36
N ASN A 82 -7.07 -40.64 30.81
CA ASN A 82 -8.15 -40.35 31.74
C ASN A 82 -9.47 -40.09 31.00
N ASP A 83 -10.36 -41.08 31.02
CA ASP A 83 -11.67 -41.03 30.34
C ASP A 83 -12.55 -39.85 30.78
N ASP A 84 -12.55 -39.49 32.06
CA ASP A 84 -13.36 -38.36 32.59
C ASP A 84 -12.83 -37.01 32.09
N TYR A 85 -11.51 -36.85 32.07
CA TYR A 85 -10.87 -35.67 31.52
C TYR A 85 -11.13 -35.55 30.01
N MET A 86 -10.96 -36.63 29.25
CA MET A 86 -11.21 -36.64 27.81
C MET A 86 -12.69 -36.43 27.48
N ALA A 87 -13.62 -36.84 28.35
CA ALA A 87 -15.03 -36.50 28.23
C ALA A 87 -15.28 -34.99 28.44
N CYS A 88 -14.61 -34.36 29.40
CA CYS A 88 -14.66 -32.90 29.61
C CYS A 88 -14.08 -32.15 28.40
N VAL A 89 -12.91 -32.55 27.89
CA VAL A 89 -12.29 -31.97 26.69
C VAL A 89 -13.22 -32.09 25.48
N TYR A 90 -13.95 -33.21 25.37
CA TYR A 90 -14.97 -33.36 24.33
C TYR A 90 -16.13 -32.36 24.50
N GLN A 91 -16.60 -32.08 25.72
CA GLN A 91 -17.59 -31.02 25.94
C GLN A 91 -17.05 -29.64 25.55
N VAL A 92 -15.80 -29.32 25.90
CA VAL A 92 -15.13 -28.09 25.45
C VAL A 92 -15.09 -28.00 23.92
N LYS A 93 -14.84 -29.11 23.23
CA LYS A 93 -14.89 -29.16 21.76
C LYS A 93 -16.29 -28.81 21.22
N LEU A 94 -17.36 -29.35 21.82
CA LEU A 94 -18.74 -29.06 21.42
C LEU A 94 -19.11 -27.58 21.69
N ASP A 95 -18.72 -27.07 22.83
CA ASP A 95 -18.81 -25.67 23.23
C ASP A 95 -18.11 -24.76 22.20
N MET A 96 -16.90 -25.13 21.76
CA MET A 96 -16.14 -24.38 20.78
C MET A 96 -16.73 -24.41 19.38
N ILE A 97 -17.41 -25.48 18.98
CA ILE A 97 -18.17 -25.52 17.72
C ILE A 97 -19.25 -24.43 17.74
N MET A 98 -19.97 -24.32 18.87
CA MET A 98 -21.00 -23.29 19.04
C MET A 98 -20.38 -21.89 19.10
N GLY A 99 -19.34 -21.71 19.93
CA GLY A 99 -18.65 -20.44 20.11
C GLY A 99 -18.06 -19.91 18.80
N THR A 100 -17.37 -20.76 18.03
CA THR A 100 -16.81 -20.44 16.71
C THR A 100 -17.89 -20.03 15.72
N THR A 101 -19.00 -20.76 15.69
CA THR A 101 -20.10 -20.47 14.75
C THR A 101 -20.75 -19.12 15.08
N ILE A 102 -21.02 -18.86 16.36
CA ILE A 102 -21.65 -17.62 16.82
C ILE A 102 -20.73 -16.42 16.56
N ILE A 103 -19.44 -16.52 16.90
CA ILE A 103 -18.53 -15.42 16.69
C ILE A 103 -18.24 -15.16 15.21
N ALA A 104 -18.12 -16.20 14.37
CA ALA A 104 -17.97 -16.03 12.92
C ALA A 104 -19.20 -15.36 12.29
N MET A 105 -20.40 -15.69 12.77
CA MET A 105 -21.64 -15.00 12.40
C MET A 105 -21.60 -13.52 12.80
N ILE A 106 -21.32 -13.20 14.07
CA ILE A 106 -21.34 -11.82 14.58
C ILE A 106 -20.26 -10.98 13.88
N SER A 107 -19.03 -11.48 13.81
CA SER A 107 -17.89 -10.77 13.23
C SER A 107 -18.11 -10.52 11.74
N SER A 108 -18.46 -11.55 10.94
CA SER A 108 -18.76 -11.39 9.51
C SER A 108 -19.93 -10.42 9.25
N PHE A 109 -20.94 -10.42 10.13
CA PHE A 109 -22.04 -9.46 10.03
C PHE A 109 -21.57 -8.02 10.33
N LEU A 110 -20.78 -7.82 11.38
CA LEU A 110 -20.27 -6.51 11.78
C LEU A 110 -19.39 -5.88 10.70
N ILE A 111 -18.43 -6.61 10.14
CA ILE A 111 -17.58 -6.08 9.05
C ILE A 111 -18.39 -5.78 7.79
N GLY A 112 -19.40 -6.60 7.48
CA GLY A 112 -20.30 -6.38 6.37
C GLY A 112 -21.09 -5.07 6.53
N VAL A 113 -21.70 -4.85 7.69
CA VAL A 113 -22.53 -3.67 7.96
C VAL A 113 -21.69 -2.41 8.16
N CYS A 114 -20.61 -2.46 8.94
CA CYS A 114 -19.87 -1.25 9.33
C CYS A 114 -18.80 -0.83 8.32
N ALA A 115 -18.08 -1.78 7.71
CA ALA A 115 -16.99 -1.48 6.78
C ALA A 115 -17.38 -1.61 5.30
N ASN A 116 -18.51 -2.26 5.00
CA ASN A 116 -18.96 -2.54 3.62
C ASN A 116 -17.88 -3.27 2.78
N LEU A 117 -17.20 -4.25 3.39
CA LEU A 117 -16.17 -5.06 2.75
C LEU A 117 -16.65 -6.51 2.57
N PRO A 118 -16.33 -7.17 1.44
CA PRO A 118 -16.75 -8.55 1.14
C PRO A 118 -15.85 -9.59 1.83
N ILE A 119 -15.55 -9.39 3.11
CA ILE A 119 -14.59 -10.18 3.87
C ILE A 119 -15.33 -10.92 4.99
N GLY A 120 -15.21 -12.24 5.03
CA GLY A 120 -15.64 -13.05 6.17
C GLY A 120 -14.63 -12.95 7.31
N MET A 121 -15.13 -12.90 8.54
CA MET A 121 -14.33 -12.95 9.77
C MET A 121 -14.68 -14.18 10.59
N ALA A 122 -13.66 -14.76 11.22
CA ALA A 122 -13.77 -15.91 12.11
C ALA A 122 -12.50 -15.96 13.01
N PRO A 123 -12.43 -16.87 14.00
CA PRO A 123 -11.24 -17.04 14.84
C PRO A 123 -9.99 -17.37 14.02
N GLY A 124 -8.92 -16.58 14.17
CA GLY A 124 -7.73 -16.68 13.32
C GLY A 124 -6.97 -17.98 13.51
N MET A 125 -6.77 -18.76 12.45
CA MET A 125 -6.20 -20.11 12.60
C MET A 125 -4.76 -20.13 13.13
N GLY A 126 -3.94 -19.16 12.73
CA GLY A 126 -2.61 -19.00 13.29
C GLY A 126 -2.63 -18.62 14.78
N LEU A 127 -3.55 -17.73 15.15
CA LEU A 127 -3.75 -17.25 16.52
C LEU A 127 -4.33 -18.35 17.44
N ASN A 128 -5.22 -19.21 16.92
CA ASN A 128 -5.75 -20.37 17.65
C ASN A 128 -4.63 -21.35 18.04
N ALA A 129 -3.72 -21.65 17.10
CA ALA A 129 -2.59 -22.55 17.36
C ALA A 129 -1.58 -21.94 18.32
N TYR A 130 -1.28 -20.64 18.18
CA TYR A 130 -0.42 -19.92 19.13
C TYR A 130 -1.02 -19.90 20.54
N PHE A 131 -2.31 -19.55 20.66
CA PHE A 131 -3.06 -19.56 21.91
C PHE A 131 -2.98 -20.94 22.59
N THR A 132 -3.30 -21.99 21.84
CA THR A 132 -3.40 -23.35 22.36
C THR A 132 -2.04 -23.92 22.72
N TYR A 133 -1.08 -23.94 21.79
CA TYR A 133 0.15 -24.69 21.98
C TYR A 133 1.29 -23.88 22.60
N THR A 134 1.29 -22.55 22.47
CA THR A 134 2.38 -21.70 22.99
C THR A 134 2.03 -21.03 24.32
N VAL A 135 0.79 -20.56 24.48
CA VAL A 135 0.38 -19.83 25.70
C VAL A 135 -0.17 -20.78 26.75
N VAL A 136 -1.23 -21.54 26.39
CA VAL A 136 -1.89 -22.47 27.32
C VAL A 136 -1.16 -23.82 27.39
N GLY A 137 -0.53 -24.23 26.30
CA GLY A 137 0.10 -25.54 26.16
C GLY A 137 -0.91 -26.67 25.95
N TYR A 138 -0.43 -27.80 25.42
CA TYR A 138 -1.24 -29.01 25.29
C TYR A 138 -1.72 -29.45 26.68
N HIS A 139 -3.03 -29.59 26.85
CA HIS A 139 -3.70 -29.93 28.11
C HIS A 139 -3.27 -29.09 29.31
N GLY A 140 -3.03 -27.79 29.10
CA GLY A 140 -2.68 -26.84 30.17
C GLY A 140 -1.23 -26.94 30.67
N SER A 141 -0.34 -27.61 29.92
CA SER A 141 1.08 -27.72 30.25
C SER A 141 1.88 -26.41 30.16
N GLY A 142 1.27 -25.34 29.65
CA GLY A 142 1.87 -24.02 29.50
C GLY A 142 1.95 -23.23 30.81
N LYS A 143 2.44 -21.99 30.70
CA LYS A 143 2.66 -21.11 31.85
C LYS A 143 1.43 -20.31 32.26
N VAL A 144 0.45 -20.21 31.38
CA VAL A 144 -0.76 -19.39 31.55
C VAL A 144 -1.97 -20.30 31.40
N SER A 145 -2.93 -20.24 32.32
CA SER A 145 -4.15 -21.02 32.18
C SER A 145 -5.02 -20.52 31.03
N TYR A 146 -5.93 -21.37 30.57
CA TYR A 146 -6.88 -21.04 29.51
C TYR A 146 -7.71 -19.78 29.85
N GLU A 147 -8.24 -19.68 31.07
CA GLU A 147 -9.10 -18.56 31.51
C GLU A 147 -8.33 -17.25 31.59
N THR A 148 -7.07 -17.30 32.03
CA THR A 148 -6.19 -16.14 32.08
C THR A 148 -5.77 -15.70 30.68
N ALA A 149 -5.53 -16.66 29.76
CA ALA A 149 -5.25 -16.37 28.36
C ALA A 149 -6.47 -15.73 27.67
N LEU A 150 -7.69 -16.19 27.94
CA LEU A 150 -8.92 -15.56 27.45
C LEU A 150 -9.09 -14.13 27.98
N ALA A 151 -8.76 -13.89 29.25
CA ALA A 151 -8.80 -12.54 29.82
C ALA A 151 -7.79 -11.60 29.11
N ALA A 152 -6.61 -12.11 28.74
CA ALA A 152 -5.63 -11.36 27.96
C ALA A 152 -6.17 -11.00 26.56
N VAL A 153 -6.78 -11.96 25.84
CA VAL A 153 -7.42 -11.71 24.52
C VAL A 153 -8.57 -10.70 24.63
N PHE A 154 -9.37 -10.77 25.70
CA PHE A 154 -10.44 -9.80 25.94
C PHE A 154 -9.91 -8.36 26.10
N ILE A 155 -8.87 -8.20 26.92
CA ILE A 155 -8.21 -6.91 27.18
C ILE A 155 -7.51 -6.39 25.92
N GLU A 156 -6.85 -7.27 25.17
CA GLU A 156 -6.25 -6.98 23.88
C GLU A 156 -7.27 -6.34 22.92
N GLY A 157 -8.44 -6.95 22.74
CA GLY A 157 -9.48 -6.40 21.87
C GLY A 157 -9.94 -4.99 22.30
N ILE A 158 -10.01 -4.72 23.60
CA ILE A 158 -10.32 -3.38 24.13
C ILE A 158 -9.21 -2.39 23.79
N ILE A 159 -7.95 -2.78 23.99
CA ILE A 159 -6.78 -1.95 23.66
C ILE A 159 -6.80 -1.62 22.16
N PHE A 160 -7.05 -2.61 21.28
CA PHE A 160 -7.16 -2.36 19.85
C PHE A 160 -8.34 -1.52 19.45
N LEU A 161 -9.47 -1.64 20.14
CA LEU A 161 -10.63 -0.82 19.85
C LEU A 161 -10.28 0.65 20.11
N VAL A 162 -9.63 0.93 21.25
CA VAL A 162 -9.12 2.26 21.60
C VAL A 162 -8.09 2.75 20.57
N LEU A 163 -7.08 1.94 20.23
CA LEU A 163 -6.05 2.30 19.26
C LEU A 163 -6.63 2.55 17.84
N SER A 164 -7.63 1.76 17.43
CA SER A 164 -8.32 1.89 16.15
C SER A 164 -9.19 3.14 16.08
N ILE A 165 -9.87 3.49 17.18
CA ILE A 165 -10.64 4.74 17.30
C ILE A 165 -9.73 5.96 17.10
N PHE A 166 -8.52 5.93 17.67
CA PHE A 166 -7.54 7.00 17.56
C PHE A 166 -6.69 6.96 16.28
N GLY A 167 -6.90 6.00 15.37
CA GLY A 167 -6.16 5.94 14.10
C GLY A 167 -4.75 5.35 14.20
N ILE A 168 -4.34 4.92 15.40
CA ILE A 168 -2.98 4.47 15.70
C ILE A 168 -2.74 3.10 15.06
N ARG A 169 -3.73 2.20 15.10
CA ARG A 169 -3.61 0.85 14.52
C ARG A 169 -3.36 0.90 13.00
N GLN A 170 -4.09 1.78 12.30
CA GLN A 170 -3.95 2.02 10.86
C GLN A 170 -2.60 2.66 10.52
N TRP A 171 -2.14 3.58 11.36
CA TRP A 171 -0.82 4.19 11.19
C TRP A 171 0.31 3.19 11.38
N LEU A 172 0.21 2.32 12.40
CA LEU A 172 1.18 1.26 12.65
C LEU A 172 1.20 0.25 11.48
N ALA A 173 0.02 -0.14 10.99
CA ALA A 173 -0.12 -0.94 9.79
C ALA A 173 0.60 -0.32 8.58
N ARG A 174 0.46 0.99 8.36
CA ARG A 174 1.13 1.70 7.25
C ARG A 174 2.66 1.68 7.33
N ILE A 175 3.24 1.66 8.54
CA ILE A 175 4.70 1.68 8.76
C ILE A 175 5.40 0.36 8.43
N ILE A 176 4.67 -0.75 8.33
CA ILE A 176 5.30 -2.03 7.99
C ILE A 176 5.68 -2.04 6.50
N PRO A 177 6.92 -2.43 6.12
CA PRO A 177 7.32 -2.59 4.72
C PRO A 177 6.39 -3.54 3.97
N MET A 178 6.11 -3.23 2.71
CA MET A 178 5.18 -4.02 1.88
C MET A 178 5.65 -5.47 1.69
N SER A 179 6.95 -5.67 1.43
CA SER A 179 7.56 -7.01 1.34
C SER A 179 7.31 -7.86 2.59
N ILE A 180 7.36 -7.27 3.78
CA ILE A 180 7.08 -7.96 5.05
C ILE A 180 5.58 -8.21 5.19
N LYS A 181 4.70 -7.24 4.90
CA LYS A 181 3.24 -7.42 4.97
C LYS A 181 2.77 -8.61 4.13
N ILE A 182 3.28 -8.73 2.91
CA ILE A 182 2.96 -9.85 2.02
C ILE A 182 3.57 -11.15 2.55
N ALA A 183 4.84 -11.11 2.97
CA ALA A 183 5.53 -12.28 3.54
C ALA A 183 4.85 -12.83 4.80
N MET A 184 4.25 -11.97 5.62
CA MET A 184 3.51 -12.37 6.82
C MET A 184 2.30 -13.26 6.46
N GLY A 185 1.44 -12.82 5.52
CA GLY A 185 0.31 -13.62 5.07
C GLY A 185 0.75 -14.95 4.45
N CYS A 186 1.82 -14.95 3.65
CA CYS A 186 2.37 -16.16 3.08
C CYS A 186 3.02 -17.09 4.14
N GLY A 187 3.66 -16.54 5.17
CA GLY A 187 4.29 -17.29 6.25
C GLY A 187 3.28 -17.97 7.16
N ILE A 188 2.16 -17.30 7.43
CA ILE A 188 1.00 -17.91 8.11
C ILE A 188 0.46 -19.07 7.27
N GLY A 189 0.37 -18.92 5.95
CA GLY A 189 0.01 -20.02 5.06
C GLY A 189 0.93 -21.25 5.17
N LEU A 190 2.25 -21.05 5.22
CA LEU A 190 3.22 -22.12 5.44
C LEU A 190 3.06 -22.77 6.82
N TYR A 191 2.78 -21.97 7.85
CA TYR A 191 2.53 -22.46 9.20
C TYR A 191 1.26 -23.32 9.27
N LEU A 192 0.17 -22.90 8.62
CA LEU A 192 -1.07 -23.69 8.51
C LEU A 192 -0.87 -24.99 7.74
N CYS A 193 -0.10 -24.94 6.64
CA CYS A 193 0.29 -26.15 5.91
C CYS A 193 1.05 -27.12 6.83
N PHE A 194 1.99 -26.61 7.62
CA PHE A 194 2.74 -27.44 8.57
C PHE A 194 1.83 -28.09 9.63
N ILE A 195 0.87 -27.35 10.20
CA ILE A 195 -0.15 -27.90 11.11
C ILE A 195 -1.00 -28.97 10.41
N GLY A 196 -1.44 -28.72 9.17
CA GLY A 196 -2.22 -29.67 8.37
C GLY A 196 -1.47 -30.96 8.01
N LEU A 197 -0.14 -30.93 8.04
CA LEU A 197 0.70 -32.11 7.86
C LEU A 197 0.92 -32.90 9.16
N GLN A 198 0.72 -32.30 10.33
CA GLN A 198 0.88 -32.95 11.64
C GLN A 198 -0.33 -33.84 11.99
N SER A 199 -0.21 -34.61 13.08
CA SER A 199 -1.23 -35.60 13.49
C SER A 199 -2.38 -35.01 14.31
N SER A 200 -2.16 -33.89 15.02
CA SER A 200 -3.15 -33.29 15.92
C SER A 200 -4.35 -32.71 15.17
N ALA A 201 -4.08 -31.92 14.13
CA ALA A 201 -5.10 -31.22 13.33
C ALA A 201 -5.15 -31.67 11.86
N GLY A 202 -4.28 -32.60 11.47
CA GLY A 202 -3.90 -32.83 10.08
C GLY A 202 -3.94 -34.28 9.61
N ILE A 203 -3.23 -34.56 8.52
CA ILE A 203 -3.14 -35.89 7.91
C ILE A 203 -2.14 -36.82 8.61
N GLY A 204 -1.30 -36.31 9.53
CA GLY A 204 -0.32 -37.11 10.26
C GLY A 204 0.92 -37.53 9.47
N LEU A 205 1.24 -36.83 8.38
CA LEU A 205 2.42 -37.10 7.54
C LEU A 205 3.74 -36.68 8.21
N VAL A 206 3.72 -35.62 9.02
CA VAL A 206 4.89 -35.09 9.74
C VAL A 206 4.75 -35.38 11.23
N ARG A 207 5.85 -35.80 11.87
CA ARG A 207 5.91 -36.13 13.29
C ARG A 207 7.27 -35.73 13.91
N LEU A 208 7.32 -35.67 15.24
CA LEU A 208 8.52 -35.40 16.02
C LEU A 208 9.62 -36.46 15.82
N ASP A 209 10.86 -35.99 15.71
CA ASP A 209 12.08 -36.78 15.87
C ASP A 209 13.06 -36.02 16.77
N LEU A 210 13.68 -36.69 17.75
CA LEU A 210 14.56 -36.03 18.71
C LEU A 210 15.89 -35.57 18.09
N SER A 211 16.27 -36.10 16.93
CA SER A 211 17.53 -35.76 16.26
C SER A 211 17.37 -34.71 15.16
N THR A 212 16.24 -34.73 14.43
CA THR A 212 16.00 -33.83 13.29
C THR A 212 14.82 -32.88 13.49
N LEU A 213 14.16 -32.89 14.66
CA LEU A 213 12.89 -32.23 14.99
C LEU A 213 11.67 -32.76 14.23
N VAL A 214 11.81 -33.03 12.93
CA VAL A 214 10.74 -33.57 12.07
C VAL A 214 11.19 -34.84 11.35
N THR A 215 10.27 -35.80 11.23
CA THR A 215 10.44 -37.04 10.46
C THR A 215 9.13 -37.45 9.80
N LEU A 216 9.20 -38.47 8.94
CA LEU A 216 8.05 -39.08 8.29
C LEU A 216 7.20 -39.83 9.32
N GLY A 217 5.93 -39.45 9.42
CA GLY A 217 4.95 -39.97 10.37
C GLY A 217 4.11 -41.12 9.83
N ALA A 218 2.80 -41.05 10.09
CA ALA A 218 1.81 -42.04 9.69
C ALA A 218 2.09 -43.46 10.22
N CYS A 219 2.47 -43.57 11.48
CA CYS A 219 2.74 -44.84 12.15
C CYS A 219 1.50 -45.33 12.93
N PRO A 220 1.38 -46.64 13.19
CA PRO A 220 0.34 -47.17 14.07
C PRO A 220 0.52 -46.63 15.49
N THR A 221 -0.57 -46.53 16.26
CA THR A 221 -0.52 -46.06 17.65
C THR A 221 0.40 -46.91 18.52
N GLU A 222 0.47 -48.21 18.25
CA GLU A 222 1.34 -49.19 18.92
C GLU A 222 2.84 -48.98 18.67
N ALA A 223 3.19 -48.28 17.57
CA ALA A 223 4.57 -48.03 17.19
C ALA A 223 5.13 -46.72 17.77
N LEU A 224 4.36 -46.06 18.63
CA LEU A 224 4.71 -44.78 19.24
C LEU A 224 5.43 -45.00 20.57
N SER A 225 6.51 -44.25 20.79
CA SER A 225 7.11 -44.14 22.12
C SER A 225 6.23 -43.31 23.06
N ALA A 226 6.52 -43.36 24.36
CA ALA A 226 5.91 -42.48 25.36
C ALA A 226 6.06 -40.99 25.01
N ASP A 227 7.16 -40.60 24.35
CA ASP A 227 7.42 -39.23 23.87
C ASP A 227 6.77 -38.92 22.51
N GLY A 228 5.95 -39.82 21.97
CA GLY A 228 5.23 -39.64 20.70
C GLY A 228 6.08 -39.84 19.43
N VAL A 229 7.32 -40.32 19.56
CA VAL A 229 8.23 -40.59 18.44
C VAL A 229 7.83 -41.90 17.75
N CYS A 230 7.83 -41.90 16.42
CA CYS A 230 7.55 -43.12 15.66
C CYS A 230 8.78 -44.04 15.60
N GLN A 231 8.68 -45.22 16.22
CA GLN A 231 9.75 -46.22 16.25
C GLN A 231 9.79 -47.08 14.98
N TRP A 232 8.63 -47.53 14.50
CA TRP A 232 8.51 -48.39 13.31
C TRP A 232 7.19 -48.14 12.57
N GLY A 233 7.04 -48.71 11.36
CA GLY A 233 5.76 -48.63 10.62
C GLY A 233 5.43 -47.26 10.02
N ARG A 234 6.43 -46.47 9.62
CA ARG A 234 6.20 -45.19 8.91
C ARG A 234 5.35 -45.40 7.65
N MET A 235 4.42 -44.49 7.38
CA MET A 235 3.50 -44.56 6.23
C MET A 235 2.57 -45.80 6.21
N THR A 236 2.19 -46.35 7.37
CA THR A 236 1.26 -47.50 7.42
C THR A 236 -0.13 -47.15 7.95
N ASN A 237 -0.31 -45.97 8.55
CA ASN A 237 -1.59 -45.56 9.13
C ASN A 237 -2.64 -45.24 8.04
N GLY A 238 -3.79 -45.91 8.09
CA GLY A 238 -4.88 -45.73 7.13
C GLY A 238 -5.49 -44.32 7.13
N THR A 239 -5.50 -43.62 8.27
CA THR A 239 -6.07 -42.26 8.36
C THR A 239 -5.28 -41.25 7.54
N THR A 240 -3.96 -41.40 7.44
CA THR A 240 -3.10 -40.55 6.60
C THR A 240 -3.43 -40.72 5.12
N TYR A 241 -3.65 -41.95 4.66
CA TYR A 241 -4.05 -42.20 3.27
C TYR A 241 -5.43 -41.62 2.94
N MET A 242 -6.37 -41.66 3.89
CA MET A 242 -7.65 -40.98 3.73
C MET A 242 -7.47 -39.46 3.61
N GLY A 243 -6.59 -38.87 4.42
CA GLY A 243 -6.21 -37.46 4.30
C GLY A 243 -5.57 -37.13 2.95
N MET A 244 -4.62 -37.95 2.47
CA MET A 244 -4.00 -37.76 1.15
C MET A 244 -5.04 -37.88 0.01
N LEU A 245 -5.98 -38.82 0.10
CA LEU A 245 -7.09 -38.93 -0.84
C LEU A 245 -7.96 -37.66 -0.81
N GLY A 246 -8.28 -37.15 0.37
CA GLY A 246 -8.97 -35.87 0.55
C GLY A 246 -8.24 -34.70 -0.11
N LEU A 247 -6.91 -34.63 0.03
CA LEU A 247 -6.09 -33.61 -0.61
C LEU A 247 -6.17 -33.69 -2.14
N VAL A 248 -6.09 -34.90 -2.70
CA VAL A 248 -6.20 -35.13 -4.15
C VAL A 248 -7.58 -34.74 -4.67
N ILE A 249 -8.66 -35.19 -4.00
CA ILE A 249 -10.03 -34.84 -4.37
C ILE A 249 -10.24 -33.32 -4.30
N MET A 250 -9.76 -32.68 -3.23
CA MET A 250 -9.88 -31.24 -3.06
C MET A 250 -9.17 -30.47 -4.17
N ALA A 251 -7.94 -30.87 -4.51
CA ALA A 251 -7.17 -30.27 -5.60
C ALA A 251 -7.88 -30.44 -6.96
N ILE A 252 -8.40 -31.64 -7.25
CA ILE A 252 -9.16 -31.89 -8.49
C ILE A 252 -10.41 -31.01 -8.56
N LEU A 253 -11.19 -30.94 -7.48
CA LEU A 253 -12.40 -30.10 -7.44
C LEU A 253 -12.08 -28.60 -7.59
N LEU A 254 -10.96 -28.14 -7.05
CA LEU A 254 -10.47 -26.78 -7.26
C LEU A 254 -10.04 -26.53 -8.70
N LEU A 255 -9.41 -27.50 -9.38
CA LEU A 255 -9.07 -27.40 -10.80
C LEU A 255 -10.32 -27.23 -11.68
N TYR A 256 -11.40 -27.96 -11.37
CA TYR A 256 -12.69 -27.83 -12.03
C TYR A 256 -13.49 -26.59 -11.58
N ARG A 257 -12.95 -25.77 -10.67
CA ARG A 257 -13.61 -24.59 -10.09
C ARG A 257 -14.99 -24.92 -9.50
N VAL A 258 -15.11 -26.09 -8.87
CA VAL A 258 -16.36 -26.50 -8.21
C VAL A 258 -16.57 -25.64 -6.96
N ARG A 259 -17.75 -25.05 -6.84
CA ARG A 259 -18.13 -24.25 -5.66
C ARG A 259 -18.19 -25.14 -4.43
N GLY A 260 -17.54 -24.72 -3.35
CA GLY A 260 -17.43 -25.52 -2.13
C GLY A 260 -16.48 -26.72 -2.23
N ALA A 261 -15.51 -26.71 -3.17
CA ALA A 261 -14.52 -27.78 -3.36
C ALA A 261 -13.87 -28.26 -2.04
N ILE A 262 -13.52 -27.32 -1.16
CA ILE A 262 -12.93 -27.62 0.15
C ILE A 262 -13.91 -28.44 1.01
N LEU A 263 -15.14 -27.93 1.21
CA LEU A 263 -16.15 -28.61 2.03
C LEU A 263 -16.56 -29.97 1.45
N ILE A 264 -16.72 -30.08 0.12
CA ILE A 264 -17.11 -31.34 -0.53
C ILE A 264 -16.08 -32.44 -0.24
N SER A 265 -14.78 -32.12 -0.31
CA SER A 265 -13.73 -33.09 0.01
C SER A 265 -13.76 -33.50 1.49
N ILE A 266 -13.92 -32.52 2.40
CA ILE A 266 -14.05 -32.79 3.84
C ILE A 266 -15.23 -33.73 4.11
N VAL A 267 -16.41 -33.42 3.55
CA VAL A 267 -17.61 -34.23 3.74
C VAL A 267 -17.43 -35.64 3.19
N PHE A 268 -16.79 -35.79 2.03
CA PHE A 268 -16.52 -37.10 1.44
C PHE A 268 -15.63 -37.97 2.35
N ILE A 269 -14.53 -37.43 2.85
CA ILE A 269 -13.63 -38.16 3.76
C ILE A 269 -14.29 -38.40 5.13
N ALA A 270 -15.11 -37.47 5.62
CA ALA A 270 -15.85 -37.65 6.86
C ALA A 270 -16.87 -38.81 6.75
N ILE A 271 -17.68 -38.85 5.68
CA ILE A 271 -18.68 -39.90 5.45
C ILE A 271 -18.03 -41.29 5.41
N THR A 272 -16.87 -41.42 4.76
CA THR A 272 -16.12 -42.70 4.71
C THR A 272 -15.52 -43.10 6.05
N SER A 273 -15.38 -42.16 6.99
CA SER A 273 -14.84 -42.36 8.35
C SER A 273 -15.94 -42.55 9.41
N TRP A 274 -17.23 -42.39 9.09
CA TRP A 274 -18.33 -42.59 10.03
C TRP A 274 -18.69 -44.05 10.35
N PRO A 275 -18.58 -45.03 9.43
CA PRO A 275 -18.87 -46.43 9.76
C PRO A 275 -17.96 -46.95 10.87
N ARG A 276 -18.56 -47.46 11.96
CA ARG A 276 -17.84 -47.93 13.16
C ARG A 276 -17.03 -49.22 12.97
N ASN A 277 -17.33 -49.96 11.90
CA ASN A 277 -16.69 -51.23 11.57
C ASN A 277 -15.42 -51.07 10.69
N ASN A 278 -15.07 -49.85 10.31
CA ASN A 278 -13.92 -49.57 9.45
C ASN A 278 -12.66 -49.26 10.27
N ALA A 279 -11.48 -49.61 9.76
CA ALA A 279 -10.20 -49.36 10.42
C ALA A 279 -9.85 -47.86 10.57
N VAL A 280 -10.48 -47.00 9.76
CA VAL A 280 -10.32 -45.53 9.78
C VAL A 280 -11.51 -44.82 10.40
N THR A 281 -12.21 -45.48 11.32
CA THR A 281 -13.40 -44.91 11.95
C THR A 281 -13.09 -43.76 12.89
N TYR A 282 -13.93 -42.71 12.85
CA TYR A 282 -13.92 -41.64 13.86
C TYR A 282 -14.72 -42.01 15.12
N PHE A 283 -15.53 -43.08 15.05
CA PHE A 283 -16.39 -43.54 16.15
C PHE A 283 -16.00 -44.96 16.60
N PRO A 284 -14.79 -45.16 17.16
CA PRO A 284 -14.35 -46.48 17.62
C PRO A 284 -15.29 -47.04 18.70
N TYR A 285 -15.25 -48.35 18.93
CA TYR A 285 -16.00 -49.01 20.02
C TYR A 285 -15.27 -48.81 21.36
N THR A 286 -15.22 -47.56 21.80
CA THR A 286 -14.69 -47.11 23.09
C THR A 286 -15.71 -46.20 23.77
N THR A 287 -15.58 -45.99 25.09
CA THR A 287 -16.45 -45.07 25.86
C THR A 287 -16.55 -43.70 25.20
N GLN A 288 -15.41 -43.14 24.77
CA GLN A 288 -15.34 -41.86 24.06
C GLN A 288 -16.03 -41.93 22.68
N GLY A 289 -15.80 -42.99 21.91
CA GLY A 289 -16.44 -43.15 20.59
C GLY A 289 -17.96 -43.31 20.68
N ASP A 290 -18.47 -43.93 21.74
CA ASP A 290 -19.91 -44.03 22.01
C ASP A 290 -20.53 -42.67 22.36
N LEU A 291 -19.84 -41.85 23.16
CA LEU A 291 -20.28 -40.47 23.46
C LEU A 291 -20.36 -39.63 22.17
N MET A 292 -19.32 -39.68 21.34
CA MET A 292 -19.27 -38.98 20.06
C MET A 292 -20.38 -39.41 19.11
N PHE A 293 -20.61 -40.73 19.00
CA PHE A 293 -21.65 -41.29 18.14
C PHE A 293 -23.07 -40.96 18.64
N ASN A 294 -23.29 -40.95 19.95
CA ASN A 294 -24.56 -40.55 20.55
C ASN A 294 -24.90 -39.09 20.27
N PHE A 295 -23.91 -38.20 20.34
CA PHE A 295 -24.11 -36.80 19.97
C PHE A 295 -24.40 -36.65 18.47
N PHE A 296 -23.63 -37.32 17.60
CA PHE A 296 -23.82 -37.32 16.15
C PHE A 296 -25.24 -37.71 15.70
N LYS A 297 -25.84 -38.72 16.36
CA LYS A 297 -27.22 -39.18 16.06
C LYS A 297 -28.28 -38.09 16.21
N ASN A 298 -28.03 -37.02 16.97
CA ASN A 298 -29.02 -35.97 17.17
C ASN A 298 -29.22 -35.10 15.92
N VAL A 299 -28.33 -35.17 14.89
CA VAL A 299 -28.32 -34.48 13.58
C VAL A 299 -28.51 -32.96 13.63
N VAL A 300 -29.62 -32.49 14.22
CA VAL A 300 -29.93 -31.11 14.57
C VAL A 300 -30.02 -30.98 16.09
N SER A 301 -29.12 -30.22 16.69
CA SER A 301 -29.14 -29.96 18.14
C SER A 301 -28.56 -28.59 18.46
N LEU A 302 -29.13 -27.95 19.47
CA LEU A 302 -28.58 -26.74 20.08
C LEU A 302 -27.84 -27.15 21.36
N HIS A 303 -26.52 -27.17 21.28
CA HIS A 303 -25.66 -27.43 22.43
C HIS A 303 -25.58 -26.19 23.33
N LYS A 304 -25.67 -26.40 24.64
CA LYS A 304 -25.51 -25.33 25.63
C LYS A 304 -24.02 -25.18 25.95
N MET A 305 -23.56 -23.94 26.07
CA MET A 305 -22.15 -23.64 26.35
C MET A 305 -21.91 -23.49 27.86
N ASP A 306 -21.40 -24.53 28.51
CA ASP A 306 -21.23 -24.57 29.96
C ASP A 306 -19.76 -24.37 30.40
N HIS A 307 -18.81 -24.81 29.57
CA HIS A 307 -17.39 -24.87 29.89
C HIS A 307 -16.58 -23.68 29.39
N VAL A 308 -17.04 -22.95 28.37
CA VAL A 308 -16.24 -21.89 27.74
C VAL A 308 -16.82 -20.49 27.86
N LEU A 309 -18.14 -20.38 28.07
CA LEU A 309 -18.84 -19.09 28.03
C LEU A 309 -18.48 -18.21 29.24
N GLY A 310 -17.84 -17.07 28.98
CA GLY A 310 -17.54 -16.05 29.99
C GLY A 310 -16.60 -16.51 31.12
N LYS A 311 -15.79 -17.55 30.89
CA LYS A 311 -14.83 -18.08 31.88
C LYS A 311 -13.53 -17.28 31.85
N PHE A 312 -13.53 -16.15 32.55
CA PHE A 312 -12.37 -15.27 32.66
C PHE A 312 -11.72 -15.35 34.03
N ASP A 313 -10.40 -15.38 34.05
CA ASP A 313 -9.61 -15.06 35.24
C ASP A 313 -8.82 -13.76 35.01
N PHE A 314 -9.24 -12.69 35.67
CA PHE A 314 -8.61 -11.37 35.58
C PHE A 314 -7.45 -11.18 36.57
N ASN A 315 -6.80 -12.26 37.01
CA ASN A 315 -5.63 -12.16 37.86
C ASN A 315 -4.38 -11.71 37.07
N LEU A 316 -4.20 -10.39 36.93
CA LEU A 316 -3.12 -9.76 36.15
C LEU A 316 -1.76 -9.66 36.87
N SER A 317 -1.57 -10.33 38.01
CA SER A 317 -0.35 -10.18 38.82
C SER A 317 0.87 -10.93 38.28
N GLY A 318 0.66 -11.97 37.47
CA GLY A 318 1.72 -12.79 36.90
C GLY A 318 2.52 -12.06 35.81
N LYS A 319 3.82 -12.36 35.66
CA LYS A 319 4.61 -11.78 34.56
C LYS A 319 4.25 -12.39 33.20
N ASP A 320 3.90 -13.67 33.19
CA ASP A 320 3.63 -14.43 31.96
C ASP A 320 2.36 -13.94 31.24
N ILE A 321 1.35 -13.42 31.96
CA ILE A 321 0.16 -12.85 31.32
C ILE A 321 0.48 -11.57 30.54
N TRP A 322 1.39 -10.72 31.06
CA TRP A 322 1.81 -9.50 30.36
C TRP A 322 2.62 -9.83 29.12
N ILE A 323 3.44 -10.88 29.17
CA ILE A 323 4.16 -11.39 28.00
C ILE A 323 3.17 -11.92 26.96
N ALA A 324 2.17 -12.70 27.38
CA ALA A 324 1.13 -13.20 26.49
C ALA A 324 0.30 -12.05 25.88
N LEU A 325 -0.16 -11.09 26.69
CA LEU A 325 -0.93 -9.92 26.24
C LEU A 325 -0.15 -9.08 25.23
N ILE A 326 1.10 -8.74 25.53
CA ILE A 326 1.95 -7.99 24.59
C ILE A 326 2.17 -8.81 23.32
N THR A 327 2.29 -10.13 23.43
CA THR A 327 2.50 -10.99 22.27
C THR A 327 1.27 -11.07 21.36
N PHE A 328 0.09 -11.29 21.93
CA PHE A 328 -1.15 -11.22 21.15
C PHE A 328 -1.29 -9.85 20.46
N LEU A 329 -1.06 -8.75 21.20
CA LEU A 329 -1.15 -7.39 20.64
C LEU A 329 -0.30 -7.19 19.38
N TYR A 330 0.95 -7.69 19.31
CA TYR A 330 1.72 -7.49 18.07
C TYR A 330 1.41 -8.56 17.02
N VAL A 331 1.16 -9.81 17.40
CA VAL A 331 0.85 -10.89 16.44
C VAL A 331 -0.48 -10.63 15.74
N ASP A 332 -1.51 -10.18 16.45
CA ASP A 332 -2.82 -9.90 15.87
C ASP A 332 -2.82 -8.63 15.01
N ILE A 333 -2.14 -7.55 15.43
CA ILE A 333 -1.92 -6.37 14.56
C ILE A 333 -1.36 -6.84 13.22
N MET A 334 -0.41 -7.76 13.27
CA MET A 334 0.33 -8.26 12.13
C MET A 334 -0.53 -9.15 11.22
N ASP A 335 -1.22 -10.15 11.78
CA ASP A 335 -2.08 -11.07 11.04
C ASP A 335 -3.27 -10.34 10.40
N THR A 336 -4.04 -9.61 11.21
CA THR A 336 -5.22 -8.88 10.75
C THR A 336 -4.86 -7.85 9.69
N THR A 337 -3.78 -7.08 9.89
CA THR A 337 -3.34 -6.11 8.87
C THR A 337 -2.94 -6.80 7.57
N GLY A 338 -2.14 -7.86 7.65
CA GLY A 338 -1.67 -8.58 6.45
C GLY A 338 -2.82 -9.19 5.67
N THR A 339 -3.76 -9.83 6.36
CA THR A 339 -4.88 -10.54 5.73
C THR A 339 -5.94 -9.58 5.19
N MET A 340 -6.34 -8.56 5.95
CA MET A 340 -7.29 -7.54 5.45
C MET A 340 -6.72 -6.80 4.24
N TYR A 341 -5.43 -6.44 4.27
CA TYR A 341 -4.78 -5.77 3.15
C TYR A 341 -4.71 -6.69 1.92
N SER A 342 -4.33 -7.95 2.09
CA SER A 342 -4.27 -8.91 0.97
C SER A 342 -5.63 -9.09 0.30
N MET A 343 -6.71 -9.23 1.10
CA MET A 343 -8.07 -9.35 0.59
C MET A 343 -8.58 -8.05 -0.04
N ALA A 344 -8.25 -6.90 0.55
CA ALA A 344 -8.56 -5.61 -0.04
C ALA A 344 -7.85 -5.43 -1.38
N ASN A 345 -6.57 -5.82 -1.50
CA ASN A 345 -5.81 -5.73 -2.74
C ASN A 345 -6.38 -6.67 -3.80
N TYR A 346 -6.70 -7.91 -3.42
CA TYR A 346 -7.36 -8.87 -4.31
C TYR A 346 -8.73 -8.36 -4.79
N GLY A 347 -9.45 -7.65 -3.93
CA GLY A 347 -10.71 -6.97 -4.23
C GLY A 347 -10.57 -5.59 -4.88
N GLY A 348 -9.35 -5.10 -5.18
CA GLY A 348 -9.13 -3.80 -5.81
C GLY A 348 -9.56 -2.60 -4.94
N PHE A 349 -9.51 -2.74 -3.61
CA PHE A 349 -9.92 -1.72 -2.63
C PHE A 349 -8.75 -1.02 -1.93
N THR A 350 -7.52 -1.15 -2.44
CA THR A 350 -6.28 -0.65 -1.82
C THR A 350 -5.69 0.56 -2.53
N ASP A 351 -5.06 1.44 -1.74
CA ASP A 351 -4.30 2.61 -2.19
C ASP A 351 -2.79 2.30 -2.25
N LYS A 352 -2.05 3.08 -3.05
CA LYS A 352 -0.58 3.15 -3.13
C LYS A 352 0.06 3.50 -1.79
N ALA A 353 -0.66 4.16 -0.89
CA ALA A 353 -0.23 4.42 0.48
C ALA A 353 -0.20 3.16 1.38
N GLY A 354 -0.66 2.01 0.89
CA GLY A 354 -0.72 0.77 1.67
C GLY A 354 -1.88 0.75 2.68
N ASP A 355 -2.97 1.45 2.38
CA ASP A 355 -4.22 1.55 3.14
C ASP A 355 -5.40 1.13 2.23
N PHE A 356 -6.59 0.89 2.78
CA PHE A 356 -7.76 0.45 2.00
C PHE A 356 -9.05 1.17 2.39
N GLU A 357 -10.07 1.07 1.53
CA GLU A 357 -11.37 1.70 1.76
C GLU A 357 -11.98 1.29 3.12
N HIS A 358 -12.48 2.26 3.87
CA HIS A 358 -13.10 2.05 5.18
C HIS A 358 -12.23 1.28 6.19
N SER A 359 -10.91 1.30 6.04
CA SER A 359 -9.98 0.58 6.92
C SER A 359 -10.20 0.88 8.40
N THR A 360 -10.53 2.14 8.75
CA THR A 360 -10.82 2.50 10.15
C THR A 360 -11.97 1.69 10.74
N TYR A 361 -13.07 1.57 10.01
CA TYR A 361 -14.22 0.78 10.45
C TYR A 361 -13.91 -0.71 10.46
N ALA A 362 -13.15 -1.21 9.49
CA ALA A 362 -12.73 -2.61 9.44
C ALA A 362 -11.91 -3.01 10.68
N PHE A 363 -10.89 -2.21 11.03
CA PHE A 363 -10.06 -2.46 12.22
C PHE A 363 -10.82 -2.27 13.54
N MET A 364 -11.84 -1.40 13.58
CA MET A 364 -12.73 -1.29 14.74
C MET A 364 -13.65 -2.50 14.90
N THR A 365 -14.23 -3.00 13.81
CA THR A 365 -15.07 -4.20 13.85
C THR A 365 -14.28 -5.45 14.23
N ASP A 366 -13.05 -5.54 13.76
CA ASP A 366 -12.12 -6.59 14.12
C ASP A 366 -11.81 -6.56 15.61
N ALA A 367 -11.37 -5.41 16.14
CA ALA A 367 -11.07 -5.25 17.56
C ALA A 367 -12.28 -5.56 18.47
N ALA A 368 -13.47 -5.11 18.08
CA ALA A 368 -14.70 -5.45 18.79
C ALA A 368 -14.99 -6.96 18.75
N SER A 369 -14.74 -7.60 17.61
CA SER A 369 -14.95 -9.05 17.43
C SER A 369 -13.97 -9.86 18.29
N ILE A 370 -12.74 -9.40 18.51
CA ILE A 370 -11.77 -10.05 19.41
C ILE A 370 -12.31 -10.10 20.84
N SER A 371 -12.74 -8.96 21.40
CA SER A 371 -13.31 -8.94 22.76
C SER A 371 -14.60 -9.76 22.87
N ILE A 372 -15.49 -9.69 21.86
CA ILE A 372 -16.72 -10.50 21.87
C ILE A 372 -16.38 -12.00 21.75
N GLY A 373 -15.40 -12.36 20.93
CA GLY A 373 -14.96 -13.75 20.72
C GLY A 373 -14.38 -14.38 21.97
N ALA A 374 -13.60 -13.62 22.74
CA ALA A 374 -13.08 -14.06 24.03
C ALA A 374 -14.20 -14.43 25.01
N CYS A 375 -15.35 -13.73 24.99
CA CYS A 375 -16.52 -14.08 25.82
C CYS A 375 -17.10 -15.44 25.46
N PHE A 376 -16.95 -15.89 24.23
CA PHE A 376 -17.37 -17.23 23.77
C PHE A 376 -16.25 -18.28 23.93
N GLY A 377 -15.14 -17.95 24.59
CA GLY A 377 -13.99 -18.83 24.79
C GLY A 377 -13.12 -19.04 23.55
N SER A 378 -13.26 -18.18 22.54
CA SER A 378 -12.50 -18.26 21.32
C SER A 378 -11.22 -17.42 21.38
N SER A 379 -10.24 -17.78 20.57
CA SER A 379 -9.05 -16.94 20.36
C SER A 379 -9.40 -15.70 19.51
N PRO A 380 -8.46 -14.74 19.32
CA PRO A 380 -8.73 -13.53 18.55
C PRO A 380 -9.33 -13.82 17.16
N CYS A 381 -10.35 -13.06 16.80
CA CYS A 381 -10.98 -13.13 15.48
C CYS A 381 -10.23 -12.25 14.49
N THR A 382 -10.17 -12.70 13.23
CA THR A 382 -9.49 -11.96 12.16
C THR A 382 -10.20 -12.17 10.81
N ALA A 383 -9.71 -11.48 9.78
CA ALA A 383 -10.16 -11.62 8.40
C ALA A 383 -9.68 -12.95 7.79
N PHE A 384 -10.53 -13.60 6.98
CA PHE A 384 -10.21 -14.86 6.33
C PHE A 384 -9.88 -14.68 4.84
N VAL A 385 -8.83 -15.36 4.38
CA VAL A 385 -8.33 -15.32 2.99
C VAL A 385 -9.25 -16.04 2.00
N GLU A 386 -10.09 -16.94 2.49
CA GLU A 386 -11.10 -17.68 1.75
C GLU A 386 -12.19 -16.76 1.19
N SER A 387 -12.31 -15.55 1.76
CA SER A 387 -13.09 -14.46 1.18
C SER A 387 -12.68 -14.16 -0.25
N GLY A 388 -11.42 -14.45 -0.64
CA GLY A 388 -10.96 -14.39 -2.02
C GLY A 388 -11.82 -15.21 -3.00
N ALA A 389 -12.37 -16.35 -2.58
CA ALA A 389 -13.25 -17.15 -3.43
C ALA A 389 -14.59 -16.43 -3.73
N GLY A 390 -15.17 -15.75 -2.74
CA GLY A 390 -16.34 -14.91 -2.94
C GLY A 390 -16.04 -13.66 -3.77
N ILE A 391 -14.89 -13.03 -3.52
CA ILE A 391 -14.43 -11.87 -4.31
C ILE A 391 -14.24 -12.26 -5.79
N ALA A 392 -13.67 -13.43 -6.06
CA ALA A 392 -13.51 -13.97 -7.42
C ALA A 392 -14.85 -14.30 -8.10
N GLU A 393 -15.89 -14.68 -7.35
CA GLU A 393 -17.26 -14.90 -7.86
C GLU A 393 -18.01 -13.58 -8.17
N GLY A 394 -17.42 -12.44 -7.85
CA GLY A 394 -17.95 -11.11 -8.10
C GLY A 394 -18.43 -10.35 -6.86
N GLY A 395 -18.16 -10.86 -5.65
CA GLY A 395 -18.49 -10.17 -4.40
C GLY A 395 -17.61 -8.96 -4.18
N ARG A 396 -18.22 -7.79 -3.98
CA ARG A 396 -17.50 -6.53 -3.77
C ARG A 396 -18.02 -5.71 -2.61
N THR A 397 -19.15 -6.06 -1.99
CA THR A 397 -19.77 -5.28 -0.92
C THR A 397 -19.91 -6.09 0.38
N GLY A 398 -20.27 -5.40 1.46
CA GLY A 398 -20.58 -6.01 2.74
C GLY A 398 -21.77 -6.98 2.71
N ILE A 399 -22.61 -6.97 1.66
CA ILE A 399 -23.69 -7.95 1.49
C ILE A 399 -23.09 -9.36 1.36
N THR A 400 -21.94 -9.50 0.70
CA THR A 400 -21.19 -10.76 0.65
C THR A 400 -20.89 -11.27 2.07
N ALA A 401 -20.35 -10.43 2.95
CA ALA A 401 -20.03 -10.80 4.33
C ALA A 401 -21.29 -11.11 5.17
N ILE A 402 -22.40 -10.39 4.95
CA ILE A 402 -23.68 -10.66 5.60
C ILE A 402 -24.26 -12.02 5.16
N ALA A 403 -24.16 -12.36 3.88
CA ALA A 403 -24.57 -13.67 3.38
C ALA A 403 -23.68 -14.79 3.96
N THR A 404 -22.38 -14.53 4.15
CA THR A 404 -21.48 -15.44 4.88
C THR A 404 -21.92 -15.62 6.34
N ALA A 405 -22.24 -14.52 7.04
CA ALA A 405 -22.76 -14.56 8.41
C ALA A 405 -24.06 -15.38 8.52
N PHE A 406 -24.95 -15.26 7.54
CA PHE A 406 -26.16 -16.07 7.47
C PHE A 406 -25.87 -17.57 7.31
N GLY A 407 -24.83 -17.93 6.54
CA GLY A 407 -24.37 -19.33 6.48
C GLY A 407 -23.92 -19.87 7.84
N PHE A 408 -23.17 -19.08 8.60
CA PHE A 408 -22.79 -19.44 9.97
C PHE A 408 -24.00 -19.52 10.90
N PHE A 409 -24.98 -18.62 10.77
CA PHE A 409 -26.24 -18.71 11.52
C PHE A 409 -26.95 -20.06 11.29
N VAL A 410 -27.07 -20.49 10.03
CA VAL A 410 -27.66 -21.81 9.71
C VAL A 410 -26.83 -22.95 10.30
N SER A 411 -25.51 -22.82 10.35
CA SER A 411 -24.61 -23.85 10.86
C SER A 411 -24.81 -24.17 12.35
N ILE A 412 -25.35 -23.23 13.14
CA ILE A 412 -25.65 -23.41 14.57
C ILE A 412 -26.54 -24.65 14.80
N PHE A 413 -27.52 -24.86 13.92
CA PHE A 413 -28.46 -25.97 14.04
C PHE A 413 -27.83 -27.33 13.72
N PHE A 414 -26.75 -27.34 12.92
CA PHE A 414 -26.08 -28.56 12.45
C PHE A 414 -24.79 -28.87 13.24
N SER A 415 -24.67 -28.38 14.49
CA SER A 415 -23.52 -28.61 15.35
C SER A 415 -23.10 -30.09 15.49
N PRO A 416 -24.02 -31.08 15.55
CA PRO A 416 -23.63 -32.50 15.60
C PRO A 416 -22.88 -32.99 14.37
N ILE A 417 -23.18 -32.42 13.19
CA ILE A 417 -22.52 -32.78 11.94
C ILE A 417 -21.08 -32.23 11.96
N PHE A 418 -20.90 -30.96 12.31
CA PHE A 418 -19.56 -30.36 12.38
C PHE A 418 -18.67 -30.99 13.45
N ALA A 419 -19.26 -31.51 14.54
CA ALA A 419 -18.53 -32.26 15.58
C ALA A 419 -18.02 -33.63 15.09
N SER A 420 -18.61 -34.18 14.03
CA SER A 420 -18.28 -35.51 13.50
C SER A 420 -17.11 -35.51 12.51
N PHE A 421 -16.56 -34.34 12.17
CA PHE A 421 -15.47 -34.25 11.19
C PHE A 421 -14.14 -34.63 11.84
N PRO A 422 -13.47 -35.69 11.35
CA PRO A 422 -12.19 -36.11 11.89
C PRO A 422 -11.05 -35.18 11.43
N PRO A 423 -9.95 -35.07 12.21
CA PRO A 423 -8.80 -34.24 11.85
C PRO A 423 -8.18 -34.55 10.48
N TRP A 424 -8.10 -35.83 10.09
CA TRP A 424 -7.58 -36.24 8.78
C TRP A 424 -8.47 -35.83 7.60
N SER A 425 -9.73 -35.48 7.84
CA SER A 425 -10.64 -34.92 6.82
C SER A 425 -10.44 -33.41 6.65
N THR A 426 -10.21 -32.69 7.75
CA THR A 426 -10.02 -31.23 7.75
C THR A 426 -8.59 -30.81 7.44
N GLY A 427 -7.59 -31.64 7.76
CA GLY A 427 -6.17 -31.40 7.51
C GLY A 427 -5.82 -31.01 6.07
N PRO A 428 -6.35 -31.70 5.03
CA PRO A 428 -6.17 -31.31 3.64
C PRO A 428 -6.60 -29.89 3.32
N ALA A 429 -7.64 -29.37 3.99
CA ALA A 429 -8.06 -27.98 3.82
C ALA A 429 -6.98 -27.01 4.28
N LEU A 430 -6.31 -27.28 5.41
CA LEU A 430 -5.20 -26.46 5.91
C LEU A 430 -4.03 -26.41 4.92
N ILE A 431 -3.70 -27.55 4.30
CA ILE A 431 -2.64 -27.66 3.29
C ILE A 431 -2.99 -26.82 2.06
N VAL A 432 -4.22 -26.96 1.56
CA VAL A 432 -4.68 -26.25 0.36
C VAL A 432 -4.84 -24.75 0.61
N VAL A 433 -5.46 -24.35 1.71
CA VAL A 433 -5.58 -22.93 2.11
C VAL A 433 -4.19 -22.32 2.30
N GLY A 434 -3.27 -23.02 2.96
CA GLY A 434 -1.87 -22.60 3.08
C GLY A 434 -1.21 -22.37 1.71
N SER A 435 -1.47 -23.26 0.75
CA SER A 435 -0.97 -23.11 -0.64
C SER A 435 -1.57 -21.89 -1.36
N MET A 436 -2.85 -21.56 -1.10
CA MET A 436 -3.51 -20.38 -1.66
C MET A 436 -2.93 -19.09 -1.07
N MET A 437 -2.65 -19.05 0.24
CA MET A 437 -1.99 -17.91 0.90
C MET A 437 -0.57 -17.68 0.38
N LEU A 438 0.17 -18.77 0.10
CA LEU A 438 1.52 -18.70 -0.46
C LEU A 438 1.54 -18.06 -1.86
N SER A 439 0.41 -17.97 -2.57
CA SER A 439 0.35 -17.32 -3.89
C SER A 439 0.76 -15.84 -3.89
N GLY A 440 0.63 -15.15 -2.74
CA GLY A 440 1.07 -13.77 -2.56
C GLY A 440 2.58 -13.58 -2.65
N VAL A 441 3.36 -14.66 -2.50
CA VAL A 441 4.84 -14.63 -2.52
C VAL A 441 5.39 -14.02 -3.81
N ARG A 442 4.63 -14.10 -4.91
CA ARG A 442 4.94 -13.53 -6.23
C ARG A 442 5.00 -12.00 -6.24
N ASN A 443 4.28 -11.37 -5.31
CA ASN A 443 4.18 -9.91 -5.21
C ASN A 443 5.33 -9.32 -4.37
N ILE A 444 6.20 -10.17 -3.81
CA ILE A 444 7.40 -9.74 -3.10
C ILE A 444 8.48 -9.44 -4.15
N ASN A 445 9.18 -8.32 -3.96
CA ASN A 445 10.30 -7.94 -4.81
C ASN A 445 11.53 -8.83 -4.55
N TRP A 446 11.64 -9.92 -5.31
CA TRP A 446 12.74 -10.89 -5.19
C TRP A 446 14.06 -10.39 -5.81
N ASP A 447 14.00 -9.39 -6.69
CA ASP A 447 15.18 -8.87 -7.38
C ASP A 447 16.07 -8.03 -6.44
N TYR A 448 15.49 -7.45 -5.39
CA TYR A 448 16.21 -6.67 -4.38
C TYR A 448 16.45 -7.48 -3.09
N PRO A 449 17.70 -7.87 -2.76
CA PRO A 449 18.00 -8.67 -1.57
C PRO A 449 17.59 -8.02 -0.24
N GLY A 450 17.53 -6.68 -0.19
CA GLY A 450 17.11 -5.93 0.99
C GLY A 450 15.62 -6.10 1.33
N ASP A 451 14.80 -6.50 0.36
CA ASP A 451 13.39 -6.83 0.56
C ASP A 451 13.18 -8.36 0.60
N ALA A 452 13.87 -9.10 -0.26
CA ALA A 452 13.75 -10.55 -0.41
C ALA A 452 14.24 -11.34 0.82
N ILE A 453 15.39 -10.98 1.42
CA ILE A 453 15.95 -11.72 2.56
C ILE A 453 15.06 -11.57 3.81
N PRO A 454 14.64 -10.34 4.21
CA PRO A 454 13.70 -10.18 5.33
C PRO A 454 12.38 -10.92 5.12
N ALA A 455 11.84 -10.88 3.89
CA ALA A 455 10.65 -11.64 3.53
C ALA A 455 10.87 -13.16 3.69
N PHE A 456 11.99 -13.70 3.19
CA PHE A 456 12.33 -15.11 3.34
C PHE A 456 12.48 -15.55 4.80
N ILE A 457 13.14 -14.73 5.64
CA ILE A 457 13.24 -15.00 7.08
C ILE A 457 11.86 -15.03 7.73
N THR A 458 11.00 -14.07 7.38
CA THR A 458 9.60 -14.05 7.85
C THR A 458 8.88 -15.35 7.50
N LEU A 459 9.01 -15.82 6.24
CA LEU A 459 8.34 -17.01 5.74
C LEU A 459 8.78 -18.30 6.42
N THR A 460 10.09 -18.46 6.66
CA THR A 460 10.69 -19.73 7.10
C THR A 460 10.73 -19.87 8.62
N VAL A 461 10.97 -18.79 9.35
CA VAL A 461 11.08 -18.83 10.81
C VAL A 461 9.72 -19.17 11.44
N MET A 462 8.60 -18.74 10.87
CA MET A 462 7.26 -19.05 11.39
C MET A 462 7.02 -20.56 11.57
N PRO A 463 7.05 -21.40 10.52
CA PRO A 463 6.80 -22.84 10.67
C PRO A 463 7.91 -23.54 11.46
N PHE A 464 9.18 -23.16 11.28
CA PHE A 464 10.30 -23.87 11.91
C PHE A 464 10.46 -23.59 13.40
N THR A 465 9.99 -22.44 13.88
CA THR A 465 9.99 -22.12 15.32
C THR A 465 8.62 -22.33 15.97
N TYR A 466 7.64 -22.79 15.18
CA TYR A 466 6.24 -22.92 15.60
C TYR A 466 5.67 -21.62 16.20
N SER A 467 6.16 -20.46 15.74
CA SER A 467 5.85 -19.15 16.31
C SER A 467 5.75 -18.08 15.24
N ILE A 468 4.52 -17.62 15.00
CA ILE A 468 4.23 -16.50 14.10
C ILE A 468 4.99 -15.26 14.56
N ALA A 469 4.99 -15.03 15.87
CA ALA A 469 5.67 -13.95 16.55
C ALA A 469 7.16 -13.84 16.18
N TYR A 470 7.92 -14.93 16.39
CA TYR A 470 9.36 -14.94 16.09
C TYR A 470 9.63 -14.80 14.60
N GLY A 471 8.74 -15.31 13.74
CA GLY A 471 8.80 -15.10 12.30
C GLY A 471 8.75 -13.63 11.91
N VAL A 472 7.74 -12.89 12.37
CA VAL A 472 7.63 -11.47 12.02
C VAL A 472 8.72 -10.63 12.65
N ILE A 473 9.07 -10.89 13.92
CA ILE A 473 10.18 -10.20 14.59
C ILE A 473 11.47 -10.40 13.80
N GLY A 474 11.80 -11.64 13.45
CA GLY A 474 12.98 -11.97 12.64
C GLY A 474 12.99 -11.20 11.31
N GLY A 475 11.85 -11.14 10.63
CA GLY A 475 11.66 -10.36 9.40
C GLY A 475 11.91 -8.87 9.56
N ILE A 476 11.25 -8.22 10.53
CA ILE A 476 11.38 -6.79 10.79
C ILE A 476 12.81 -6.43 11.21
N PHE A 477 13.41 -7.21 12.12
CA PHE A 477 14.79 -6.99 12.54
C PHE A 477 15.77 -7.19 11.39
N ALA A 478 15.61 -8.23 10.58
CA ALA A 478 16.43 -8.44 9.39
C ALA A 478 16.30 -7.26 8.41
N TYR A 479 15.10 -6.75 8.20
CA TYR A 479 14.87 -5.57 7.35
C TYR A 479 15.58 -4.33 7.89
N ILE A 480 15.42 -4.03 9.18
CA ILE A 480 16.05 -2.88 9.83
C ILE A 480 17.57 -3.02 9.80
N ILE A 481 18.11 -4.21 10.09
CA ILE A 481 19.55 -4.45 10.11
C ILE A 481 20.12 -4.37 8.70
N ILE A 482 19.55 -5.07 7.71
CA ILE A 482 20.09 -5.10 6.34
C ILE A 482 19.97 -3.72 5.70
N ASN A 483 18.76 -3.17 5.61
CA ASN A 483 18.54 -1.88 4.95
C ASN A 483 19.12 -0.72 5.78
N GLY A 484 19.09 -0.81 7.11
CA GLY A 484 19.70 0.18 7.99
C GLY A 484 21.22 0.15 7.96
N PHE A 485 21.85 -1.03 7.89
CA PHE A 485 23.29 -1.16 7.73
C PHE A 485 23.72 -0.70 6.34
N VAL A 486 23.01 -1.09 5.27
CA VAL A 486 23.25 -0.58 3.92
C VAL A 486 23.12 0.94 3.89
N TYR A 487 22.08 1.51 4.50
CA TYR A 487 21.92 2.95 4.62
C TYR A 487 23.07 3.59 5.42
N LEU A 488 23.53 2.95 6.49
CA LEU A 488 24.65 3.41 7.30
C LEU A 488 25.97 3.33 6.53
N VAL A 489 26.23 2.25 5.80
CA VAL A 489 27.42 2.08 4.94
C VAL A 489 27.37 3.07 3.79
N ASP A 490 26.23 3.27 3.15
CA ASP A 490 26.03 4.30 2.13
C ASP A 490 26.33 5.70 2.71
N LYS A 491 25.87 5.96 3.93
CA LYS A 491 26.11 7.22 4.65
C LYS A 491 27.57 7.40 5.13
N LEU A 492 28.21 6.35 5.64
CA LEU A 492 29.59 6.33 6.16
C LEU A 492 30.63 6.28 5.02
N SER A 493 30.39 5.44 4.01
CA SER A 493 31.16 5.38 2.76
C SER A 493 30.88 6.57 1.84
N ARG A 494 29.90 7.41 2.20
CA ARG A 494 29.52 8.64 1.49
C ARG A 494 29.10 8.36 0.03
N GLY A 495 28.43 7.24 -0.19
CA GLY A 495 27.98 6.75 -1.50
C GLY A 495 29.05 6.05 -2.33
N TYR A 496 30.24 5.76 -1.76
CA TYR A 496 31.29 4.98 -2.44
C TYR A 496 30.92 3.49 -2.53
N ILE A 497 30.36 2.95 -1.44
CA ILE A 497 29.79 1.60 -1.39
C ILE A 497 28.28 1.80 -1.29
N ARG A 498 27.61 1.85 -2.45
CA ARG A 498 26.16 1.91 -2.54
C ARG A 498 25.65 0.71 -3.34
N PRO A 499 24.66 -0.04 -2.83
CA PRO A 499 23.99 -1.02 -3.66
C PRO A 499 23.12 -0.33 -4.70
N ASP A 500 22.73 -1.08 -5.72
CA ASP A 500 21.76 -0.58 -6.69
C ASP A 500 20.40 -0.42 -6.01
N TYR A 501 19.85 0.79 -6.06
CA TYR A 501 18.52 1.13 -5.53
C TYR A 501 17.46 1.22 -6.63
N SER A 502 17.81 0.96 -7.89
CA SER A 502 16.87 1.02 -9.03
C SER A 502 15.65 0.13 -8.84
N GLN A 503 15.83 -1.00 -8.17
CA GLN A 503 14.80 -1.99 -7.87
C GLN A 503 14.22 -1.86 -6.46
N ARG A 504 14.62 -0.87 -5.66
CA ARG A 504 14.14 -0.73 -4.28
C ARG A 504 12.70 -0.20 -4.26
N GLU A 505 11.87 -0.79 -3.41
CA GLU A 505 10.49 -0.34 -3.23
C GLU A 505 10.41 0.92 -2.32
N ASP A 506 9.83 2.02 -2.82
CA ASP A 506 9.73 3.31 -2.10
C ASP A 506 8.48 3.42 -1.20
N TRP A 507 8.14 2.35 -0.48
CA TRP A 507 6.90 2.22 0.29
C TRP A 507 6.76 3.29 1.42
N TRP A 508 7.86 3.73 2.03
CA TRP A 508 7.83 4.66 3.16
C TRP A 508 7.31 6.06 2.78
N THR A 509 7.48 6.47 1.52
CA THR A 509 7.03 7.80 1.06
C THR A 509 5.52 7.87 0.95
N ALA A 510 4.89 6.76 0.55
CA ALA A 510 3.45 6.64 0.42
C ALA A 510 2.80 6.37 1.80
N ALA A 511 3.43 5.57 2.67
CA ALA A 511 2.93 5.32 4.02
C ALA A 511 2.82 6.60 4.87
N LEU A 512 3.77 7.52 4.70
CA LEU A 512 3.86 8.79 5.44
C LEU A 512 3.11 9.96 4.76
N SER A 513 2.54 9.79 3.57
CA SER A 513 1.79 10.86 2.88
C SER A 513 0.47 11.18 3.59
N ARG A 514 -0.13 10.19 4.26
CA ARG A 514 -1.43 10.30 4.94
C ARG A 514 -1.29 10.76 6.40
N PRO A 515 -2.14 11.66 6.90
CA PRO A 515 -2.15 12.10 8.30
C PRO A 515 -2.27 10.94 9.29
N PHE A 516 -1.69 11.10 10.49
CA PHE A 516 -1.82 10.10 11.55
C PHE A 516 -3.21 10.15 12.23
N LEU A 517 -3.86 11.31 12.24
CA LEU A 517 -5.13 11.51 12.93
C LEU A 517 -6.32 11.02 12.08
N PRO A 518 -7.29 10.30 12.70
CA PRO A 518 -8.55 9.94 12.07
C PRO A 518 -9.33 11.15 11.56
N THR A 519 -10.17 10.90 10.56
CA THR A 519 -11.06 11.89 9.96
C THR A 519 -11.95 12.59 10.99
N TRP A 520 -12.49 11.85 11.97
CA TRP A 520 -13.35 12.43 13.02
C TRP A 520 -12.58 13.32 14.01
N VAL A 521 -11.32 12.97 14.34
CA VAL A 521 -10.47 13.82 15.20
C VAL A 521 -10.11 15.09 14.45
N ARG A 522 -9.74 14.98 13.17
CA ARG A 522 -9.46 16.14 12.30
C ARG A 522 -10.69 17.02 12.15
N PHE A 523 -11.89 16.44 12.06
CA PHE A 523 -13.14 17.18 12.10
C PHE A 523 -13.32 17.94 13.41
N LEU A 524 -13.11 17.31 14.57
CA LEU A 524 -13.21 17.99 15.86
C LEU A 524 -12.18 19.12 16.00
N VAL A 525 -10.96 18.93 15.50
CA VAL A 525 -9.91 19.95 15.46
C VAL A 525 -10.28 21.10 14.50
N ALA A 526 -10.83 20.79 13.33
CA ALA A 526 -11.31 21.81 12.40
C ALA A 526 -12.50 22.59 12.98
N LYS A 527 -13.44 21.88 13.62
CA LYS A 527 -14.59 22.47 14.31
C LYS A 527 -14.18 23.36 15.48
N SER A 528 -13.18 22.95 16.29
CA SER A 528 -12.66 23.77 17.38
C SER A 528 -11.90 25.01 16.89
N ARG A 529 -11.35 24.96 15.67
CA ARG A 529 -10.69 26.08 14.99
C ARG A 529 -11.63 26.93 14.12
N GLY A 530 -12.91 26.57 14.01
CA GLY A 530 -13.88 27.24 13.15
C GLY A 530 -13.60 27.09 11.64
N GLU A 531 -12.80 26.10 11.25
CA GLU A 531 -12.45 25.84 9.85
C GLU A 531 -13.45 24.89 9.19
N PRO A 532 -13.82 25.09 7.90
CA PRO A 532 -14.62 24.14 7.17
C PRO A 532 -13.85 22.83 6.98
N PHE A 533 -14.43 21.73 7.45
CA PHE A 533 -13.83 20.41 7.31
C PHE A 533 -14.31 19.73 6.03
N ASP A 534 -13.38 19.43 5.14
CA ASP A 534 -13.65 18.62 3.96
C ASP A 534 -13.55 17.14 4.34
N TRP A 535 -14.71 16.51 4.51
CA TRP A 535 -14.83 15.07 4.75
C TRP A 535 -14.21 14.21 3.65
N ASN A 536 -13.90 14.81 2.49
CA ASN A 536 -13.47 14.11 1.30
C ASN A 536 -11.97 14.25 1.01
N GLN A 537 -11.18 14.82 1.93
CA GLN A 537 -9.76 15.11 1.68
C GLN A 537 -8.90 13.86 1.44
N ASP A 538 -9.24 12.75 2.10
CA ASP A 538 -8.51 11.48 2.01
C ASP A 538 -9.10 10.54 0.93
N GLU A 539 -10.11 11.01 0.19
CA GLU A 539 -10.90 10.22 -0.76
C GLU A 539 -10.34 10.23 -2.20
N TYR A 540 -9.42 11.14 -2.53
CA TYR A 540 -8.93 11.38 -3.89
C TYR A 540 -7.63 10.63 -4.26
N GLU A 541 -7.09 9.77 -3.37
CA GLU A 541 -5.87 8.99 -3.64
C GLU A 541 -6.13 7.53 -4.06
N PHE A 542 -7.35 7.01 -3.86
CA PHE A 542 -7.77 5.76 -4.48
C PHE A 542 -7.93 6.02 -5.98
N GLU A 543 -6.97 5.59 -6.80
CA GLU A 543 -7.05 5.77 -8.24
C GLU A 543 -8.36 5.15 -8.74
N ASP A 544 -9.23 6.01 -9.31
CA ASP A 544 -10.07 5.57 -10.41
C ASP A 544 -9.07 5.07 -11.47
N ASP A 545 -8.80 3.76 -11.47
CA ASP A 545 -8.34 3.10 -12.68
C ASP A 545 -9.40 3.44 -13.73
N GLU A 546 -9.08 4.40 -14.60
CA GLU A 546 -9.82 4.53 -15.85
C GLU A 546 -9.85 3.13 -16.44
N PRO A 547 -11.05 2.59 -16.76
CA PRO A 547 -11.13 1.26 -17.33
C PRO A 547 -10.22 1.26 -18.56
N GLN A 548 -9.18 0.44 -18.51
CA GLN A 548 -8.49 0.04 -19.72
C GLN A 548 -9.57 -0.66 -20.54
N ASP A 549 -10.15 0.06 -21.50
CA ASP A 549 -10.93 -0.54 -22.55
C ASP A 549 -10.03 -1.59 -23.19
N VAL A 550 -10.27 -2.85 -22.82
CA VAL A 550 -9.73 -4.02 -23.49
C VAL A 550 -10.35 -3.98 -24.87
N ILE A 551 -9.68 -3.28 -25.79
CA ILE A 551 -9.93 -3.44 -27.21
C ILE A 551 -9.55 -4.88 -27.49
N HIS A 552 -10.58 -5.71 -27.67
CA HIS A 552 -10.46 -7.00 -28.34
C HIS A 552 -9.75 -6.75 -29.68
N GLN A 553 -8.45 -7.03 -29.73
CA GLN A 553 -7.76 -7.27 -30.99
C GLN A 553 -7.90 -8.76 -31.27
N ASP A 554 -8.81 -9.05 -32.17
CA ASP A 554 -8.97 -10.37 -32.78
C ASP A 554 -7.65 -10.89 -33.33
N ASP A 555 -7.50 -12.20 -33.20
CA ASP A 555 -6.45 -13.07 -33.75
C ASP A 555 -6.01 -12.67 -35.16
N GLN A 556 -4.87 -11.99 -35.32
CA GLN A 556 -3.93 -12.12 -36.45
C GLN A 556 -2.59 -11.42 -36.14
N HIS A 557 -1.73 -12.00 -35.30
CA HIS A 557 -0.30 -11.70 -35.38
C HIS A 557 0.63 -12.80 -34.84
N GLU A 558 0.28 -14.07 -35.09
CA GLU A 558 1.27 -15.15 -35.08
C GLU A 558 1.90 -15.21 -36.49
N LYS A 559 3.24 -15.12 -36.57
CA LYS A 559 4.10 -14.96 -37.78
C LYS A 559 4.51 -13.52 -38.14
N ARG A 560 5.23 -12.81 -37.26
CA ARG A 560 6.27 -11.82 -37.67
C ARG A 560 7.18 -11.37 -36.52
N THR A 561 7.65 -12.29 -35.68
CA THR A 561 8.63 -11.99 -34.63
C THR A 561 9.68 -13.10 -34.58
N ALA A 562 10.57 -13.11 -35.58
CA ALA A 562 11.80 -13.90 -35.54
C ALA A 562 12.99 -13.24 -36.28
N SER A 563 12.83 -12.01 -36.80
CA SER A 563 13.87 -11.33 -37.59
C SER A 563 14.21 -9.91 -37.12
N GLN A 564 13.57 -9.40 -36.06
CA GLN A 564 13.76 -8.02 -35.59
C GLN A 564 14.55 -7.93 -34.26
N ASP A 565 14.66 -9.04 -33.53
CA ASP A 565 15.42 -9.15 -32.27
C ASP A 565 16.94 -9.34 -32.45
N ARG A 566 17.47 -9.21 -33.68
CA ARG A 566 18.93 -9.26 -33.94
C ARG A 566 19.56 -7.93 -34.35
N ILE A 567 18.80 -6.84 -34.40
CA ILE A 567 19.31 -5.51 -34.80
C ILE A 567 19.28 -4.50 -33.64
N VAL A 568 18.55 -4.79 -32.54
CA VAL A 568 18.45 -3.88 -31.38
C VAL A 568 19.54 -4.14 -30.33
N ASP A 569 20.11 -5.35 -30.28
CA ASP A 569 21.15 -5.73 -29.30
C ASP A 569 22.56 -5.21 -29.65
N ASN A 570 22.77 -4.66 -30.85
CA ASN A 570 24.06 -4.12 -31.29
C ASN A 570 24.16 -2.59 -31.30
N ILE A 571 23.14 -1.85 -30.83
CA ILE A 571 23.16 -0.37 -30.79
C ILE A 571 23.19 0.18 -29.34
N SER A 572 22.89 -0.64 -28.33
CA SER A 572 22.97 -0.26 -26.90
C SER A 572 24.33 -0.56 -26.24
N ALA A 573 25.25 -1.23 -26.93
CA ALA A 573 26.54 -1.68 -26.37
C ALA A 573 27.75 -0.77 -26.68
N HIS A 574 27.59 0.34 -27.42
CA HIS A 574 28.69 1.22 -27.82
C HIS A 574 28.40 2.71 -27.56
N SER A 575 28.06 3.09 -26.34
CA SER A 575 28.43 4.40 -25.77
C SER A 575 28.27 4.35 -24.25
N LEU A 576 29.22 4.97 -23.53
CA LEU A 576 29.36 5.06 -22.05
C LEU A 576 30.40 4.14 -21.40
N ASN A 577 31.50 3.89 -22.11
CA ASN A 577 32.82 3.94 -21.48
C ASN A 577 33.28 5.41 -21.47
N GLU A 578 33.21 6.09 -20.31
CA GLU A 578 34.15 7.15 -19.95
C GLU A 578 34.10 7.44 -18.43
N THR A 579 35.01 6.78 -17.74
CA THR A 579 35.42 7.03 -16.36
C THR A 579 36.05 8.42 -16.20
N THR A 580 35.59 9.25 -15.25
CA THR A 580 36.47 10.21 -14.55
C THR A 580 36.09 10.37 -13.07
N SER A 581 37.11 10.19 -12.24
CA SER A 581 37.12 10.24 -10.78
C SER A 581 37.06 11.68 -10.24
N VAL A 582 36.17 11.95 -9.26
CA VAL A 582 36.19 13.18 -8.46
C VAL A 582 36.00 12.83 -6.98
N SER A 583 36.98 13.17 -6.15
CA SER A 583 37.07 12.94 -4.70
C SER A 583 35.83 13.42 -3.91
N TYR A 584 35.25 12.55 -3.06
CA TYR A 584 33.99 12.80 -2.34
C TYR A 584 34.15 13.39 -0.92
N ASN A 585 35.38 13.65 -0.46
CA ASN A 585 35.63 14.27 0.85
C ASN A 585 35.06 15.71 0.91
N GLU A 586 34.92 16.38 -0.24
CA GLU A 586 34.32 17.72 -0.36
C GLU A 586 32.78 17.72 -0.35
N LYS A 587 32.10 16.65 -0.77
CA LYS A 587 30.63 16.67 -1.00
C LYS A 587 29.82 16.44 0.27
N THR A 588 30.26 15.57 1.18
CA THR A 588 29.56 15.34 2.47
C THR A 588 29.69 16.55 3.39
N CYS A 589 30.87 17.19 3.39
CA CYS A 589 31.07 18.48 4.05
C CYS A 589 30.16 19.54 3.40
N LYS A 590 30.10 19.62 2.06
CA LYS A 590 29.22 20.57 1.36
C LYS A 590 27.72 20.28 1.54
N LEU A 591 27.28 19.02 1.64
CA LEU A 591 25.85 18.68 1.80
C LEU A 591 25.37 18.87 3.26
N LEU A 592 26.17 18.48 4.26
CA LEU A 592 25.92 18.84 5.66
C LEU A 592 26.00 20.35 5.85
N THR A 593 26.90 21.05 5.17
CA THR A 593 26.93 22.52 5.15
C THR A 593 25.69 23.09 4.47
N VAL A 594 25.22 22.53 3.34
CA VAL A 594 24.02 23.00 2.63
C VAL A 594 22.75 22.74 3.45
N ILE A 595 22.63 21.61 4.14
CA ILE A 595 21.50 21.31 5.03
C ILE A 595 21.57 22.17 6.30
N SER A 596 22.76 22.37 6.88
CA SER A 596 22.98 23.28 8.01
C SER A 596 22.67 24.74 7.64
N VAL A 597 23.13 25.20 6.47
CA VAL A 597 22.86 26.54 5.94
C VAL A 597 21.38 26.68 5.59
N ALA A 598 20.76 25.71 4.92
CA ALA A 598 19.33 25.74 4.62
C ALA A 598 18.48 25.70 5.90
N GLY A 599 18.87 24.92 6.91
CA GLY A 599 18.24 24.88 8.22
C GLY A 599 18.36 26.22 8.95
N THR A 600 19.54 26.83 8.95
CA THR A 600 19.79 28.16 9.54
C THR A 600 18.99 29.24 8.82
N LEU A 601 18.95 29.22 7.48
CA LEU A 601 18.14 30.15 6.69
C LEU A 601 16.65 29.98 7.00
N ASN A 602 16.14 28.76 7.08
CA ASN A 602 14.74 28.51 7.45
C ASN A 602 14.43 28.98 8.87
N PHE A 603 15.34 28.80 9.82
CA PHE A 603 15.18 29.33 11.17
C PHE A 603 15.05 30.85 11.18
N ILE A 604 15.88 31.55 10.39
CA ILE A 604 15.78 33.01 10.20
C ILE A 604 14.44 33.38 9.50
N GLN A 605 14.01 32.61 8.51
CA GLN A 605 12.73 32.86 7.83
C GLN A 605 11.53 32.65 8.77
N ILE A 606 11.55 31.63 9.62
CA ILE A 606 10.48 31.36 10.60
C ILE A 606 10.44 32.44 11.68
N THR A 607 11.60 32.84 12.21
CA THR A 607 11.68 33.94 13.20
C THR A 607 11.25 35.28 12.60
N SER A 608 11.36 35.48 11.28
CA SER A 608 10.86 36.67 10.60
C SER A 608 9.32 36.84 10.69
N PHE A 609 8.55 35.80 11.04
CA PHE A 609 7.11 35.93 11.27
C PHE A 609 6.75 36.86 12.43
N VAL A 610 7.66 37.05 13.40
CA VAL A 610 7.48 38.02 14.48
C VAL A 610 7.35 39.45 13.93
N LEU A 611 7.91 39.70 12.74
CA LEU A 611 7.80 41.00 12.05
C LEU A 611 6.48 41.19 11.31
N ARG A 612 5.69 40.12 11.10
CA ARG A 612 4.43 40.18 10.34
C ARG A 612 3.42 41.21 10.89
N PRO A 613 3.14 41.32 12.19
CA PRO A 613 2.22 42.33 12.71
C PRO A 613 2.74 43.77 12.57
N PHE A 614 4.06 43.98 12.45
CA PHE A 614 4.66 45.31 12.36
C PHE A 614 4.89 45.76 10.90
N SER A 615 5.35 44.87 10.03
CA SER A 615 5.56 45.16 8.61
C SER A 615 5.63 43.88 7.77
N GLU A 616 4.49 43.52 7.17
CA GLU A 616 4.41 42.37 6.26
C GLU A 616 5.32 42.52 5.03
N ARG A 617 5.50 43.77 4.53
CA ARG A 617 6.40 44.08 3.41
C ARG A 617 7.87 43.79 3.74
N LEU A 618 8.30 44.10 4.97
CA LEU A 618 9.66 43.82 5.42
C LEU A 618 9.93 42.32 5.54
N MET A 619 8.96 41.56 6.06
CA MET A 619 9.04 40.09 6.14
C MET A 619 9.23 39.47 4.74
N VAL A 620 8.41 39.86 3.76
CA VAL A 620 8.53 39.35 2.37
C VAL A 620 9.88 39.72 1.75
N LYS A 621 10.39 40.92 2.04
CA LYS A 621 11.70 41.39 1.55
C LYS A 621 12.86 40.57 2.13
N ILE A 622 12.81 40.27 3.44
CA ILE A 622 13.81 39.42 4.12
C ILE A 622 13.79 38.01 3.52
N ASN A 623 12.61 37.39 3.42
CA ASN A 623 12.48 36.02 2.91
C ASN A 623 12.89 35.91 1.44
N SER A 624 12.55 36.89 0.60
CA SER A 624 12.96 36.95 -0.81
C SER A 624 14.49 37.11 -0.95
N LYS A 625 15.11 37.93 -0.09
CA LYS A 625 16.56 38.10 -0.07
C LYS A 625 17.29 36.82 0.37
N LEU A 626 16.78 36.10 1.37
CA LEU A 626 17.37 34.85 1.85
C LEU A 626 17.35 33.77 0.76
N VAL A 627 16.21 33.53 0.11
CA VAL A 627 16.11 32.56 -1.00
C VAL A 627 16.95 32.98 -2.19
N GLY A 628 16.88 34.24 -2.60
CA GLY A 628 17.66 34.69 -3.76
C GLY A 628 19.17 34.72 -3.51
N THR A 629 19.63 34.77 -2.25
CA THR A 629 21.06 34.60 -1.92
C THR A 629 21.52 33.19 -2.26
N VAL A 630 20.72 32.17 -1.91
CA VAL A 630 20.99 30.77 -2.31
C VAL A 630 21.06 30.66 -3.84
N TRP A 631 20.12 31.29 -4.55
CA TRP A 631 20.07 31.24 -6.00
C TRP A 631 21.24 31.97 -6.66
N LYS A 632 21.67 33.09 -6.08
CA LYS A 632 22.85 33.82 -6.56
C LYS A 632 24.11 32.98 -6.43
N VAL A 633 24.25 32.21 -5.35
CA VAL A 633 25.34 31.24 -5.19
C VAL A 633 25.24 30.13 -6.23
N MET A 634 24.05 29.56 -6.42
CA MET A 634 23.82 28.53 -7.45
C MET A 634 24.17 29.03 -8.86
N GLN A 635 23.75 30.25 -9.20
CA GLN A 635 24.03 30.86 -10.50
C GLN A 635 25.51 31.17 -10.68
N TYR A 636 26.17 31.66 -9.63
CA TYR A 636 27.62 31.90 -9.65
C TYR A 636 28.39 30.60 -9.92
N VAL A 637 28.00 29.50 -9.28
CA VAL A 637 28.62 28.18 -9.53
C VAL A 637 28.40 27.77 -10.98
N PHE A 638 27.19 27.89 -11.50
CA PHE A 638 26.83 27.48 -12.86
C PHE A 638 27.60 28.26 -13.94
N GLU A 639 27.54 29.61 -13.92
CA GLU A 639 28.20 30.43 -14.95
C GLU A 639 29.72 30.50 -14.76
N ARG A 640 30.22 30.73 -13.54
CA ARG A 640 31.65 31.00 -13.32
C ARG A 640 32.46 29.74 -13.05
N ARG A 641 32.00 28.85 -12.15
CA ARG A 641 32.77 27.65 -11.80
C ARG A 641 32.61 26.52 -12.81
N LYS A 642 31.41 26.35 -13.37
CA LYS A 642 31.13 25.31 -14.37
C LYS A 642 31.23 25.81 -15.81
N LYS A 643 31.58 27.09 -16.00
CA LYS A 643 31.82 27.72 -17.31
C LYS A 643 30.65 27.54 -18.27
N ALA A 644 29.41 27.63 -17.80
CA ALA A 644 28.25 27.58 -18.69
C ALA A 644 28.25 28.79 -19.63
N HIS A 645 28.41 28.55 -20.93
CA HIS A 645 28.37 29.60 -21.95
C HIS A 645 26.92 29.86 -22.39
N ILE A 646 26.36 30.99 -21.95
CA ILE A 646 24.98 31.37 -22.22
C ILE A 646 24.98 32.56 -23.18
N THR A 647 24.28 32.39 -24.29
CA THR A 647 24.09 33.43 -25.31
C THR A 647 22.66 33.98 -25.22
N PHE A 648 22.50 35.27 -25.50
CA PHE A 648 21.21 35.95 -25.41
C PHE A 648 20.84 36.59 -26.74
N SER A 649 19.56 36.59 -27.08
CA SER A 649 19.00 37.30 -28.23
C SER A 649 17.61 37.87 -27.90
N GLY A 650 17.09 38.74 -28.77
CA GLY A 650 15.76 39.34 -28.63
C GLY A 650 15.76 40.75 -28.02
N ASP A 651 14.67 41.10 -27.34
CA ASP A 651 14.35 42.46 -26.91
C ASP A 651 15.10 42.85 -25.64
N LYS A 652 15.45 44.14 -25.47
CA LYS A 652 16.15 44.64 -24.27
C LYS A 652 15.23 44.71 -23.05
N ILE A 653 15.68 44.17 -21.93
CA ILE A 653 14.95 44.15 -20.64
C ILE A 653 15.48 45.25 -19.71
N PRO A 654 14.62 46.13 -19.14
CA PRO A 654 15.02 47.11 -18.13
C PRO A 654 15.41 46.49 -16.78
N HIS A 655 16.24 47.20 -15.99
CA HIS A 655 16.58 46.77 -14.62
C HIS A 655 15.39 46.92 -13.67
N LYS A 656 15.19 45.92 -12.79
CA LYS A 656 14.18 45.91 -11.72
C LYS A 656 12.72 46.06 -12.19
N GLU A 657 12.43 45.74 -13.44
CA GLU A 657 11.06 45.75 -13.98
C GLU A 657 10.30 44.48 -13.56
N ASN A 658 9.05 44.64 -13.12
CA ASN A 658 8.19 43.51 -12.73
C ASN A 658 7.51 42.90 -13.95
N ALA A 659 7.58 41.58 -14.07
CA ALA A 659 7.05 40.88 -15.23
C ALA A 659 6.49 39.47 -14.90
N LEU A 660 5.52 39.04 -15.70
CA LEU A 660 5.13 37.63 -15.82
C LEU A 660 6.06 36.97 -16.83
N ILE A 661 6.73 35.89 -16.42
CA ILE A 661 7.73 35.20 -17.24
C ILE A 661 7.12 33.91 -17.79
N LEU A 662 7.12 33.78 -19.12
CA LEU A 662 6.74 32.57 -19.85
C LEU A 662 8.00 31.88 -20.35
N ALA A 663 8.10 30.56 -20.16
CA ALA A 663 9.23 29.78 -20.67
C ALA A 663 8.76 28.40 -21.17
N ASN A 664 9.41 27.89 -22.22
CA ASN A 664 9.27 26.48 -22.63
C ASN A 664 9.96 25.56 -21.61
N HIS A 665 9.40 24.37 -21.37
CA HIS A 665 9.90 23.46 -20.31
C HIS A 665 10.58 22.23 -20.90
N GLN A 666 11.87 22.36 -21.17
CA GLN A 666 12.68 21.29 -21.77
C GLN A 666 13.25 20.37 -20.69
N ALA A 667 13.79 20.93 -19.60
CA ALA A 667 14.50 20.16 -18.58
C ALA A 667 14.48 20.81 -17.19
N TRP A 668 15.03 20.11 -16.20
CA TRP A 668 15.19 20.68 -14.86
C TRP A 668 16.17 21.87 -14.81
N THR A 669 17.08 21.95 -15.77
CA THR A 669 18.11 22.99 -15.84
C THR A 669 17.61 24.33 -16.38
N ASP A 670 16.36 24.41 -16.85
CA ASP A 670 15.75 25.63 -17.39
C ASP A 670 15.85 26.80 -16.40
N ILE A 671 15.77 26.48 -15.10
CA ILE A 671 15.87 27.46 -14.00
C ILE A 671 17.15 28.29 -14.05
N TYR A 672 18.29 27.72 -14.44
CA TYR A 672 19.58 28.43 -14.47
C TYR A 672 19.61 29.50 -15.57
N LEU A 673 18.90 29.26 -16.66
CA LEU A 673 18.84 30.17 -17.79
C LEU A 673 17.91 31.34 -17.47
N ILE A 674 16.78 31.08 -16.81
CA ILE A 674 15.91 32.12 -16.29
C ILE A 674 16.63 32.94 -15.20
N HIS A 675 17.34 32.29 -14.29
CA HIS A 675 18.14 32.95 -13.25
C HIS A 675 19.27 33.80 -13.85
N SER A 676 19.85 33.36 -14.96
CA SER A 676 20.89 34.11 -15.68
C SER A 676 20.40 35.48 -16.16
N VAL A 677 19.19 35.51 -16.75
CA VAL A 677 18.52 36.75 -17.17
C VAL A 677 18.12 37.58 -15.96
N ALA A 678 17.52 36.96 -14.94
CA ALA A 678 17.05 37.64 -13.73
C ALA A 678 18.19 38.28 -12.93
N ASN A 679 19.35 37.63 -12.86
CA ASN A 679 20.53 38.13 -12.13
C ASN A 679 21.13 39.37 -12.80
N ARG A 680 21.16 39.40 -14.14
CA ARG A 680 21.63 40.57 -14.92
C ARG A 680 20.69 41.77 -14.82
N ARG A 681 19.43 41.55 -14.44
CA ARG A 681 18.39 42.59 -14.31
C ARG A 681 17.96 42.87 -12.88
N ASP A 682 18.75 42.41 -11.90
CA ASP A 682 18.52 42.60 -10.44
C ASP A 682 17.18 42.06 -9.92
N MET A 683 16.60 41.07 -10.61
CA MET A 683 15.31 40.47 -10.26
C MET A 683 15.41 39.05 -9.69
N LEU A 684 16.61 38.47 -9.60
CA LEU A 684 16.81 37.10 -9.11
C LEU A 684 16.19 36.83 -7.73
N TYR A 685 16.29 37.79 -6.80
CA TYR A 685 15.71 37.64 -5.45
C TYR A 685 14.17 37.59 -5.43
N ASN A 686 13.55 38.09 -6.50
CA ASN A 686 12.11 38.32 -6.59
C ASN A 686 11.41 37.31 -7.52
N CYS A 687 12.13 36.32 -7.99
CA CYS A 687 11.58 35.26 -8.82
C CYS A 687 10.71 34.30 -8.00
N LYS A 688 9.47 34.05 -8.45
CA LYS A 688 8.47 33.18 -7.82
C LYS A 688 8.00 32.14 -8.84
N TYR A 689 8.16 30.86 -8.53
CA TYR A 689 7.77 29.77 -9.42
C TYR A 689 6.41 29.18 -9.02
N PHE A 690 5.71 28.61 -10.00
CA PHE A 690 4.66 27.64 -9.77
C PHE A 690 5.28 26.28 -9.41
N VAL A 691 4.94 25.73 -8.24
CA VAL A 691 5.56 24.52 -7.67
C VAL A 691 4.48 23.50 -7.33
N LYS A 692 4.78 22.19 -7.42
CA LYS A 692 3.82 21.13 -7.04
C LYS A 692 3.47 21.24 -5.54
N ASP A 693 2.18 21.18 -5.18
CA ASP A 693 1.70 21.31 -3.78
C ASP A 693 2.35 20.30 -2.83
N SER A 694 2.78 19.12 -3.31
CA SER A 694 3.49 18.13 -2.49
C SER A 694 4.86 18.62 -1.99
N ILE A 695 5.51 19.57 -2.68
CA ILE A 695 6.86 20.06 -2.33
C ILE A 695 6.85 20.85 -1.01
N LYS A 696 5.70 21.40 -0.59
CA LYS A 696 5.60 22.13 0.69
C LYS A 696 5.92 21.26 1.91
N TYR A 697 5.78 19.94 1.79
CA TYR A 697 6.04 18.99 2.87
C TYR A 697 7.51 18.56 2.95
N LEU A 698 8.34 18.92 1.96
CA LEU A 698 9.77 18.67 2.02
C LEU A 698 10.43 19.62 3.05
N PRO A 699 11.02 19.11 4.14
CA PRO A 699 11.64 19.96 5.16
C PRO A 699 12.73 20.85 4.55
N PHE A 700 12.87 22.06 5.09
CA PHE A 700 13.82 23.11 4.66
C PHE A 700 13.52 23.72 3.28
N PHE A 701 13.55 22.94 2.21
CA PHE A 701 13.39 23.48 0.85
C PHE A 701 11.95 23.88 0.55
N GLY A 702 10.98 23.04 0.93
CA GLY A 702 9.56 23.34 0.80
C GLY A 702 9.15 24.54 1.65
N TRP A 703 9.59 24.57 2.91
CA TRP A 703 9.26 25.66 3.82
C TRP A 703 9.90 26.98 3.37
N GLY A 704 11.16 26.98 2.93
CA GLY A 704 11.82 28.19 2.47
C GLY A 704 11.17 28.79 1.21
N MET A 705 10.68 27.95 0.29
CA MET A 705 9.92 28.38 -0.88
C MET A 705 8.55 28.93 -0.48
N TRP A 706 7.85 28.28 0.45
CA TRP A 706 6.59 28.78 0.98
C TRP A 706 6.73 30.15 1.66
N LEU A 707 7.75 30.31 2.51
CA LEU A 707 8.06 31.57 3.20
C LEU A 707 8.49 32.69 2.25
N ALA A 708 9.05 32.32 1.10
CA ALA A 708 9.39 33.26 0.02
C ALA A 708 8.21 33.55 -0.93
N GLY A 709 7.00 33.03 -0.67
CA GLY A 709 5.80 33.36 -1.46
C GLY A 709 5.71 32.65 -2.81
N PHE A 710 6.17 31.40 -2.89
CA PHE A 710 6.02 30.57 -4.09
C PHE A 710 4.59 30.08 -4.24
N ILE A 711 4.18 29.80 -5.48
CA ILE A 711 2.79 29.49 -5.79
C ILE A 711 2.64 27.97 -5.90
N TYR A 712 2.03 27.35 -4.88
CA TYR A 712 1.80 25.91 -4.86
C TYR A 712 0.54 25.53 -5.62
N VAL A 713 0.67 24.55 -6.52
CA VAL A 713 -0.42 24.06 -7.37
C VAL A 713 -0.50 22.54 -7.36
N ARG A 714 -1.73 22.01 -7.31
CA ARG A 714 -2.05 20.59 -7.50
C ARG A 714 -2.26 20.23 -8.97
N ARG A 715 -2.21 21.22 -9.86
CA ARG A 715 -2.52 21.11 -11.30
C ARG A 715 -4.01 20.86 -11.57
N ASN A 716 -4.86 21.27 -10.63
CA ASN A 716 -6.30 21.22 -10.77
C ASN A 716 -6.87 22.63 -10.52
N TRP A 717 -7.41 23.24 -11.58
CA TRP A 717 -7.85 24.63 -11.57
C TRP A 717 -8.86 24.94 -10.46
N THR A 718 -9.88 24.10 -10.28
CA THR A 718 -10.96 24.33 -9.31
C THR A 718 -10.44 24.34 -7.86
N GLN A 719 -9.38 23.58 -7.56
CA GLN A 719 -8.77 23.55 -6.23
C GLN A 719 -7.71 24.65 -6.04
N ASP A 720 -6.97 24.98 -7.10
CA ASP A 720 -5.84 25.90 -7.04
C ASP A 720 -6.27 27.38 -7.14
N GLN A 721 -7.41 27.67 -7.77
CA GLN A 721 -7.87 29.04 -8.07
C GLN A 721 -7.89 29.94 -6.82
N LYS A 722 -8.54 29.51 -5.73
CA LYS A 722 -8.64 30.32 -4.50
C LYS A 722 -7.28 30.63 -3.88
N LYS A 723 -6.35 29.66 -3.90
CA LYS A 723 -4.99 29.81 -3.33
C LYS A 723 -4.12 30.72 -4.19
N ILE A 724 -4.20 30.56 -5.51
CA ILE A 724 -3.51 31.42 -6.47
C ILE A 724 -4.00 32.87 -6.31
N GLN A 725 -5.32 33.09 -6.27
CA GLN A 725 -5.93 34.41 -6.08
C GLN A 725 -5.52 35.05 -4.74
N ALA A 726 -5.50 34.29 -3.64
CA ALA A 726 -5.04 34.79 -2.34
C ALA A 726 -3.55 35.19 -2.33
N THR A 727 -2.72 34.47 -3.08
CA THR A 727 -1.30 34.78 -3.22
C THR A 727 -1.10 36.03 -4.08
N PHE A 728 -1.84 36.14 -5.18
CA PHE A 728 -1.82 37.31 -6.07
C PHE A 728 -2.36 38.58 -5.42
N SER A 729 -3.46 38.49 -4.66
CA SER A 729 -4.00 39.63 -3.91
C SER A 729 -3.01 40.16 -2.88
N THR A 730 -2.25 39.27 -2.23
CA THR A 730 -1.17 39.65 -1.31
C THR A 730 -0.03 40.36 -2.04
N MET A 731 0.40 39.85 -3.19
CA MET A 731 1.45 40.49 -4.00
C MET A 731 1.03 41.89 -4.50
N LYS A 732 -0.23 42.06 -4.91
CA LYS A 732 -0.79 43.36 -5.30
C LYS A 732 -0.84 44.34 -4.14
N ARG A 733 -1.45 43.92 -3.01
CA ARG A 733 -1.62 44.78 -1.82
C ARG A 733 -0.30 45.31 -1.28
N LEU A 734 0.77 44.51 -1.35
CA LEU A 734 2.09 44.86 -0.83
C LEU A 734 3.01 45.51 -1.89
N GLU A 735 2.57 45.58 -3.15
CA GLU A 735 3.36 46.00 -4.32
C GLU A 735 4.79 45.46 -4.28
N THR A 736 4.91 44.15 -4.06
CA THR A 736 6.20 43.48 -3.94
C THR A 736 6.80 43.25 -5.32
N PRO A 737 8.06 43.63 -5.56
CA PRO A 737 8.72 43.31 -6.83
C PRO A 737 8.69 41.81 -7.09
N ALA A 738 8.33 41.39 -8.30
CA ALA A 738 8.15 39.98 -8.62
C ALA A 738 8.41 39.67 -10.09
N TRP A 739 9.12 38.56 -10.33
CA TRP A 739 9.10 37.82 -11.59
C TRP A 739 8.33 36.53 -11.36
N ILE A 740 7.15 36.39 -11.96
CA ILE A 740 6.31 35.20 -11.77
C ILE A 740 6.59 34.24 -12.92
N ILE A 741 7.23 33.10 -12.66
CA ILE A 741 7.67 32.17 -13.69
C ILE A 741 6.61 31.08 -13.90
N ASN A 742 6.05 31.04 -15.09
CA ASN A 742 5.02 30.10 -15.50
C ASN A 742 5.46 29.24 -16.69
N TYR A 743 5.58 27.94 -16.45
CA TYR A 743 5.73 26.93 -17.51
C TYR A 743 4.35 26.47 -17.98
N VAL A 744 3.76 27.20 -18.92
CA VAL A 744 2.38 26.98 -19.39
C VAL A 744 2.16 25.61 -20.06
N GLU A 745 3.23 24.90 -20.45
CA GLU A 745 3.17 23.52 -20.94
C GLU A 745 2.69 22.54 -19.85
N GLY A 746 2.86 22.88 -18.57
CA GLY A 746 2.41 22.10 -17.40
C GLY A 746 3.21 20.80 -17.14
N SER A 747 4.06 20.39 -18.08
CA SER A 747 4.96 19.24 -17.99
C SER A 747 6.22 19.48 -18.80
N ARG A 748 7.29 18.76 -18.46
CA ARG A 748 8.48 18.62 -19.32
C ARG A 748 8.14 17.84 -20.57
N ILE A 749 8.83 18.15 -21.67
CA ILE A 749 8.75 17.43 -22.93
C ILE A 749 9.34 16.01 -22.79
N THR A 750 8.62 15.03 -23.32
CA THR A 750 9.09 13.63 -23.52
C THR A 750 8.56 13.14 -24.87
N PRO A 751 9.20 12.15 -25.53
CA PRO A 751 8.75 11.65 -26.83
C PRO A 751 7.27 11.24 -26.85
N LYS A 752 6.83 10.55 -25.78
CA LYS A 752 5.43 10.15 -25.59
C LYS A 752 4.48 11.36 -25.51
N LYS A 753 4.78 12.34 -24.66
CA LYS A 753 3.94 13.53 -24.45
C LYS A 753 3.90 14.46 -25.65
N LEU A 754 5.00 14.52 -26.40
CA LEU A 754 5.05 15.26 -27.65
C LEU A 754 4.09 14.63 -28.67
N LEU A 755 4.13 13.30 -28.83
CA LEU A 755 3.21 12.59 -29.73
C LEU A 755 1.73 12.79 -29.33
N GLU A 756 1.42 12.69 -28.03
CA GLU A 756 0.08 12.96 -27.47
C GLU A 756 -0.38 14.40 -27.77
N ALA A 757 0.50 15.38 -27.53
CA ALA A 757 0.21 16.79 -27.80
C ALA A 757 -0.02 17.05 -29.30
N GLN A 758 0.78 16.43 -30.18
CA GLN A 758 0.63 16.55 -31.63
C GLN A 758 -0.70 15.94 -32.11
N ASN A 759 -1.08 14.77 -31.59
CA ASN A 759 -2.38 14.16 -31.89
C ASN A 759 -3.53 15.06 -31.44
N PHE A 760 -3.45 15.62 -30.23
CA PHE A 760 -4.44 16.55 -29.71
C PHE A 760 -4.54 17.83 -30.57
N SER A 761 -3.41 18.40 -31.00
CA SER A 761 -3.38 19.55 -31.91
C SER A 761 -4.06 19.24 -33.25
N ARG A 762 -3.81 18.07 -33.84
CA ARG A 762 -4.45 17.65 -35.11
C ARG A 762 -5.97 17.55 -34.98
N VAL A 763 -6.47 16.97 -33.89
CA VAL A 763 -7.91 16.82 -33.64
C VAL A 763 -8.60 18.18 -33.44
N ARG A 764 -7.91 19.13 -32.80
CA ARG A 764 -8.47 20.46 -32.47
C ARG A 764 -8.19 21.53 -33.54
N GLY A 765 -7.47 21.20 -34.62
CA GLY A 765 -7.07 22.16 -35.65
C GLY A 765 -6.04 23.19 -35.16
N TYR A 766 -5.27 22.88 -34.11
CA TYR A 766 -4.21 23.76 -33.61
C TYR A 766 -2.88 23.52 -34.36
N PRO A 767 -1.94 24.49 -34.33
CA PRO A 767 -0.59 24.29 -34.83
C PRO A 767 0.06 23.05 -34.21
N VAL A 768 0.64 22.20 -35.06
CA VAL A 768 1.41 21.02 -34.65
C VAL A 768 2.87 21.46 -34.51
N MET A 769 3.44 21.26 -33.32
CA MET A 769 4.79 21.71 -32.96
C MET A 769 5.72 20.52 -32.77
N ASP A 770 7.02 20.70 -33.05
CA ASP A 770 8.02 19.62 -33.03
C ASP A 770 8.98 19.70 -31.84
N ASN A 771 9.18 20.88 -31.25
CA ASN A 771 10.21 21.12 -30.22
C ASN A 771 9.62 21.55 -28.87
N VAL A 772 8.32 21.86 -28.79
CA VAL A 772 7.61 22.31 -27.59
C VAL A 772 6.25 21.62 -27.46
N LEU A 773 5.73 21.52 -26.23
CA LEU A 773 4.38 21.02 -25.99
C LEU A 773 3.34 22.12 -26.22
N LEU A 774 2.11 21.73 -26.55
CA LEU A 774 0.99 22.67 -26.66
C LEU A 774 0.72 23.37 -25.31
N PRO A 775 0.67 24.71 -25.26
CA PRO A 775 0.51 25.45 -24.01
C PRO A 775 -0.91 25.34 -23.45
N ARG A 776 -1.03 25.28 -22.11
CA ARG A 776 -2.31 25.35 -21.40
C ARG A 776 -2.66 26.82 -21.12
N THR A 777 -3.77 27.28 -21.68
CA THR A 777 -4.12 28.72 -21.68
C THR A 777 -4.73 29.22 -20.37
N LYS A 778 -5.58 28.42 -19.69
CA LYS A 778 -6.38 28.87 -18.53
C LYS A 778 -5.57 29.55 -17.42
N GLY A 779 -4.46 28.93 -17.00
CA GLY A 779 -3.62 29.46 -15.93
C GLY A 779 -2.95 30.78 -16.32
N PHE A 780 -2.51 30.91 -17.58
CA PHE A 780 -1.93 32.13 -18.11
C PHE A 780 -2.95 33.27 -18.20
N VAL A 781 -4.12 33.00 -18.80
CA VAL A 781 -5.22 33.96 -18.95
C VAL A 781 -5.61 34.54 -17.59
N SER A 782 -5.77 33.69 -16.58
CA SER A 782 -6.07 34.17 -15.23
C SER A 782 -4.95 35.02 -14.62
N CYS A 783 -3.68 34.69 -14.85
CA CYS A 783 -2.57 35.52 -14.36
C CYS A 783 -2.57 36.91 -14.99
N VAL A 784 -2.75 37.00 -16.31
CA VAL A 784 -2.79 38.27 -17.03
C VAL A 784 -3.96 39.11 -16.55
N ASN A 785 -5.17 38.53 -16.52
CA ASN A 785 -6.37 39.25 -16.10
C ASN A 785 -6.30 39.70 -14.64
N GLU A 786 -5.69 38.90 -13.76
CA GLU A 786 -5.46 39.31 -12.38
C GLU A 786 -4.48 40.49 -12.32
N PHE A 787 -3.35 40.46 -13.03
CA PHE A 787 -2.33 41.52 -12.93
C PHE A 787 -2.54 42.74 -13.83
N ARG A 788 -3.57 42.77 -14.69
CA ARG A 788 -3.98 43.98 -15.42
C ARG A 788 -4.21 45.14 -14.44
N GLY A 789 -3.62 46.30 -14.72
CA GLY A 789 -3.71 47.48 -13.86
C GLY A 789 -2.89 47.43 -12.56
N SER A 790 -2.02 46.43 -12.38
CA SER A 790 -1.15 46.30 -11.19
C SER A 790 0.29 46.84 -11.43
N HIS A 791 1.16 46.66 -10.43
CA HIS A 791 2.59 46.97 -10.53
C HIS A 791 3.38 46.00 -11.42
N ILE A 792 2.78 44.89 -11.86
CA ILE A 792 3.32 43.97 -12.87
C ILE A 792 2.72 44.35 -14.23
N LYS A 793 3.53 44.97 -15.10
CA LYS A 793 3.04 45.61 -16.34
C LYS A 793 3.45 44.89 -17.63
N TYR A 794 4.34 43.91 -17.55
CA TYR A 794 4.94 43.27 -18.72
C TYR A 794 4.88 41.74 -18.66
N VAL A 795 4.85 41.12 -19.83
CA VAL A 795 5.07 39.69 -20.03
C VAL A 795 6.39 39.52 -20.78
N TYR A 796 7.32 38.74 -20.21
CA TYR A 796 8.52 38.33 -20.92
C TYR A 796 8.38 36.89 -21.36
N ASP A 797 8.62 36.68 -22.65
CA ASP A 797 8.55 35.36 -23.25
C ASP A 797 9.96 34.84 -23.58
N LEU A 798 10.40 33.85 -22.82
CA LEU A 798 11.74 33.26 -22.86
C LEU A 798 11.74 31.97 -23.68
N THR A 799 12.54 31.91 -24.74
CA THR A 799 12.78 30.68 -25.51
C THR A 799 14.15 30.13 -25.13
N ILE A 800 14.13 28.99 -24.45
CA ILE A 800 15.30 28.30 -23.92
C ILE A 800 15.69 27.18 -24.88
N ALA A 801 16.96 27.15 -25.27
CA ALA A 801 17.53 26.14 -26.15
C ALA A 801 18.84 25.57 -25.59
N TYR A 802 19.07 24.27 -25.86
CA TYR A 802 20.26 23.54 -25.45
C TYR A 802 20.94 22.88 -26.64
N ARG A 803 22.27 22.94 -26.67
CA ARG A 803 23.10 22.20 -27.62
C ARG A 803 24.14 21.37 -26.88
N GLN A 804 24.27 20.10 -27.25
CA GLN A 804 25.43 19.28 -26.90
C GLN A 804 26.32 19.11 -28.13
N THR A 805 27.58 19.54 -28.03
CA THR A 805 28.53 19.62 -29.15
C THR A 805 28.97 18.24 -29.66
N THR A 806 28.92 17.20 -28.83
CA THR A 806 29.39 15.84 -29.14
C THR A 806 28.37 14.95 -29.86
N ASN A 807 27.08 15.32 -29.86
CA ASN A 807 26.02 14.51 -30.48
C ASN A 807 25.15 15.35 -31.44
N LEU A 808 25.53 15.33 -32.73
CA LEU A 808 24.89 16.12 -33.80
C LEU A 808 23.40 15.78 -34.03
N LYS A 809 22.90 14.63 -33.52
CA LYS A 809 21.51 14.21 -33.69
C LYS A 809 20.56 14.65 -32.55
N GLY A 810 21.08 15.20 -31.44
CA GLY A 810 20.31 15.51 -30.24
C GLY A 810 20.31 16.99 -29.84
N ILE A 811 19.59 17.84 -30.57
CA ILE A 811 19.35 19.24 -30.15
C ILE A 811 18.23 19.28 -29.11
N ASN A 812 18.32 20.17 -28.11
CA ASN A 812 17.54 20.21 -26.85
C ASN A 812 17.82 19.08 -25.84
N GLN A 813 18.99 18.45 -25.92
CA GLN A 813 19.49 17.60 -24.82
C GLN A 813 20.13 18.47 -23.74
N ALA A 814 19.37 18.78 -22.70
CA ALA A 814 19.88 19.51 -21.55
C ALA A 814 20.76 18.61 -20.66
N PRO A 815 21.79 19.16 -19.99
CA PRO A 815 22.54 18.41 -19.00
C PRO A 815 21.64 17.98 -17.84
N SER A 816 21.90 16.82 -17.24
CA SER A 816 21.21 16.44 -16.01
C SER A 816 21.55 17.42 -14.88
N MET A 817 20.68 17.54 -13.87
CA MET A 817 20.94 18.39 -12.69
C MET A 817 22.27 18.05 -12.02
N VAL A 818 22.64 16.77 -11.99
CA VAL A 818 23.94 16.35 -11.44
C VAL A 818 25.08 16.81 -12.35
N ARG A 819 24.98 16.61 -13.67
CA ARG A 819 26.01 17.04 -14.64
C ARG A 819 26.28 18.55 -14.52
N ALA A 820 25.23 19.36 -14.37
CA ALA A 820 25.32 20.81 -14.22
C ALA A 820 26.09 21.29 -12.97
N HIS A 821 26.31 20.42 -11.96
CA HIS A 821 27.00 20.78 -10.71
C HIS A 821 28.34 20.06 -10.49
N VAL A 822 28.65 19.01 -11.27
CA VAL A 822 29.85 18.20 -11.03
C VAL A 822 30.99 18.63 -11.95
N HIS A 823 30.79 18.72 -13.26
CA HIS A 823 31.87 18.98 -14.24
C HIS A 823 31.71 20.30 -14.98
N SER A 824 32.76 20.74 -15.68
CA SER A 824 32.70 21.88 -16.60
C SER A 824 31.72 21.58 -17.73
N LEU A 825 30.89 22.55 -18.09
CA LEU A 825 29.89 22.45 -19.14
C LEU A 825 30.43 22.88 -20.50
N TRP A 826 31.39 23.81 -20.55
CA TRP A 826 32.07 24.19 -21.79
C TRP A 826 33.27 23.28 -22.09
N PRO A 827 33.53 22.89 -23.37
CA PRO A 827 32.82 23.24 -24.62
C PRO A 827 31.69 22.28 -25.03
N GLU A 828 31.34 21.33 -24.15
CA GLU A 828 30.38 20.27 -24.46
C GLU A 828 28.94 20.79 -24.60
N TYR A 829 28.56 21.79 -23.81
CA TYR A 829 27.22 22.36 -23.79
C TYR A 829 27.23 23.85 -24.12
N GLU A 830 26.34 24.26 -25.02
CA GLU A 830 26.02 25.66 -25.29
C GLU A 830 24.56 25.92 -24.92
N PHE A 831 24.31 27.08 -24.31
CA PHE A 831 22.99 27.51 -23.88
C PHE A 831 22.59 28.79 -24.62
N HIS A 832 21.31 28.88 -25.00
CA HIS A 832 20.77 30.09 -25.61
C HIS A 832 19.42 30.47 -25.01
N VAL A 833 19.23 31.77 -24.80
CA VAL A 833 17.97 32.34 -24.33
C VAL A 833 17.57 33.50 -25.23
N ASN A 834 16.47 33.33 -25.97
CA ASN A 834 15.83 34.43 -26.70
C ASN A 834 14.72 35.05 -25.83
N VAL A 835 14.65 36.38 -25.75
CA VAL A 835 13.62 37.08 -24.95
C VAL A 835 12.75 37.96 -25.83
N ARG A 836 11.44 37.88 -25.65
CA ARG A 836 10.48 38.88 -26.16
C ARG A 836 9.80 39.62 -25.03
N ARG A 837 9.55 40.92 -25.20
CA ARG A 837 8.94 41.78 -24.18
C ARG A 837 7.62 42.37 -24.69
N TYR A 838 6.54 42.09 -23.98
CA TYR A 838 5.19 42.58 -24.29
C TYR A 838 4.62 43.37 -23.11
N ALA A 839 3.94 44.50 -23.37
CA ALA A 839 3.17 45.15 -22.31
C ALA A 839 1.85 44.40 -22.10
N ILE A 840 1.46 44.21 -20.84
CA ILE A 840 0.17 43.57 -20.50
C ILE A 840 -1.01 44.37 -21.04
N ALA A 841 -0.87 45.70 -21.13
CA ALA A 841 -1.87 46.59 -21.70
C ALA A 841 -2.15 46.32 -23.19
N ASP A 842 -1.17 45.78 -23.93
CA ASP A 842 -1.29 45.52 -25.37
C ASP A 842 -1.84 44.12 -25.66
N LEU A 843 -2.10 43.30 -24.62
CA LEU A 843 -2.63 41.94 -24.77
C LEU A 843 -4.15 41.93 -24.91
N PRO A 844 -4.74 41.04 -25.74
CA PRO A 844 -6.20 40.93 -25.91
C PRO A 844 -6.95 40.75 -24.59
N GLU A 845 -8.07 41.45 -24.43
CA GLU A 845 -8.91 41.36 -23.22
C GLU A 845 -9.81 40.12 -23.21
N ASP A 846 -10.23 39.64 -24.39
CA ASP A 846 -11.00 38.40 -24.52
C ASP A 846 -10.14 37.17 -24.15
N GLU A 847 -10.69 36.27 -23.33
CA GLU A 847 -9.97 35.09 -22.83
C GLU A 847 -9.58 34.12 -23.93
N ASN A 848 -10.40 33.99 -24.98
CA ASN A 848 -10.12 33.10 -26.11
C ASN A 848 -9.06 33.71 -27.02
N GLU A 849 -9.17 35.01 -27.34
CA GLU A 849 -8.16 35.73 -28.13
C GLU A 849 -6.79 35.74 -27.43
N LEU A 850 -6.78 35.90 -26.11
CA LEU A 850 -5.54 35.82 -25.32
C LEU A 850 -4.96 34.39 -25.32
N GLY A 851 -5.83 33.37 -25.34
CA GLY A 851 -5.44 31.99 -25.52
C GLY A 851 -4.83 31.71 -26.90
N ASP A 852 -5.39 32.31 -27.96
CA ASP A 852 -4.85 32.23 -29.31
C ASP A 852 -3.53 32.98 -29.46
N TRP A 853 -3.41 34.15 -28.84
CA TRP A 853 -2.16 34.89 -28.73
C TRP A 853 -1.05 34.01 -28.12
N LEU A 854 -1.35 33.29 -27.03
CA LEU A 854 -0.39 32.39 -26.38
C LEU A 854 0.02 31.23 -27.30
N ARG A 855 -0.94 30.61 -28.01
CA ARG A 855 -0.66 29.55 -28.99
C ARG A 855 0.22 30.07 -30.14
N ALA A 856 -0.04 31.27 -30.64
CA ALA A 856 0.77 31.91 -31.68
C ALA A 856 2.22 32.14 -31.22
N ARG A 857 2.42 32.58 -29.96
CA ARG A 857 3.77 32.69 -29.37
C ARG A 857 4.48 31.33 -29.28
N TRP A 858 3.76 30.27 -28.92
CA TRP A 858 4.32 28.91 -28.88
C TRP A 858 4.73 28.39 -30.27
N ALA A 859 3.95 28.70 -31.32
CA ALA A 859 4.33 28.40 -32.69
C ALA A 859 5.58 29.20 -33.14
N GLU A 860 5.68 30.46 -32.74
CA GLU A 860 6.88 31.29 -32.97
C GLU A 860 8.11 30.70 -32.25
N LYS A 861 7.96 30.26 -30.99
CA LYS A 861 9.04 29.56 -30.26
C LYS A 861 9.52 28.31 -30.98
N ASP A 862 8.60 27.50 -31.48
CA ASP A 862 8.92 26.28 -32.21
C ASP A 862 9.73 26.59 -33.48
N SER A 863 9.37 27.67 -34.19
CA SER A 863 10.11 28.17 -35.35
C SER A 863 11.51 28.69 -34.97
N ILE A 864 11.63 29.43 -33.86
CA ILE A 864 12.92 29.90 -33.33
C ILE A 864 13.82 28.71 -32.99
N LEU A 865 13.30 27.71 -32.28
CA LEU A 865 14.04 26.49 -31.94
C LEU A 865 14.47 25.72 -33.19
N THR A 866 13.59 25.63 -34.19
CA THR A 866 13.90 25.00 -35.48
C THR A 866 14.97 25.77 -36.26
N THR A 867 14.97 27.09 -36.20
CA THR A 867 15.98 27.94 -36.84
C THR A 867 17.32 27.82 -36.12
N LEU A 868 17.34 27.90 -34.79
CA LEU A 868 18.52 27.64 -33.97
C LEU A 868 19.08 26.24 -34.22
N LYS A 869 18.21 25.24 -34.42
CA LYS A 869 18.60 23.88 -34.79
C LYS A 869 19.39 23.85 -36.10
N LYS A 870 18.96 24.62 -37.10
CA LYS A 870 19.67 24.73 -38.40
C LYS A 870 20.97 25.54 -38.27
N CYS A 871 20.95 26.68 -37.57
CA CYS A 871 22.13 27.52 -37.39
C CYS A 871 23.21 26.84 -36.54
N TRP A 872 22.87 26.07 -35.51
CA TRP A 872 23.87 25.31 -34.73
C TRP A 872 24.52 24.17 -35.53
N ILE A 873 23.88 23.67 -36.59
CA ILE A 873 24.47 22.67 -37.49
C ILE A 873 25.35 23.33 -38.57
N GLY A 874 25.09 24.59 -38.95
CA GLY A 874 25.80 25.33 -40.00
C GLY A 874 26.75 26.46 -39.52
N GLY A 875 26.87 26.68 -38.21
CA GLY A 875 27.53 27.85 -37.61
C GLY A 875 26.50 28.91 -37.19
N LEU A 876 26.59 29.39 -35.94
CA LEU A 876 25.79 30.52 -35.45
C LEU A 876 26.19 31.77 -36.24
N ASP A 877 25.24 32.33 -36.99
CA ASP A 877 25.43 33.59 -37.71
C ASP A 877 25.78 34.71 -36.69
N GLU A 878 26.90 35.42 -36.89
CA GLU A 878 27.35 36.52 -36.01
C GLU A 878 26.27 37.61 -35.86
N LYS A 879 25.31 37.67 -36.79
CA LYS A 879 24.17 38.60 -36.73
C LYS A 879 23.15 38.31 -35.62
N ILE A 880 23.08 37.09 -35.10
CA ILE A 880 22.15 36.70 -34.01
C ILE A 880 22.84 36.84 -32.63
N MET A 881 24.17 36.86 -32.63
CA MET A 881 25.01 36.88 -31.42
C MET A 881 25.34 38.33 -31.04
N TRP A 882 24.83 38.78 -29.90
CA TRP A 882 25.16 40.10 -29.35
C TRP A 882 26.46 40.04 -28.53
N LYS A 883 27.22 41.16 -28.50
CA LYS A 883 28.38 41.30 -27.61
C LYS A 883 27.93 41.42 -26.16
N GLU A 884 28.57 40.64 -25.28
CA GLU A 884 28.33 40.52 -23.83
C GLU A 884 28.33 41.88 -23.08
N THR A 885 28.96 42.91 -23.65
CA THR A 885 29.06 44.27 -23.08
C THR A 885 27.83 45.15 -23.30
N SER A 886 26.84 44.70 -24.07
CA SER A 886 25.65 45.47 -24.43
C SER A 886 24.41 45.17 -23.57
N TRP A 887 24.56 44.33 -22.54
CA TRP A 887 23.51 43.84 -21.66
C TRP A 887 23.81 44.03 -20.18
#